data_AF-A0A1F3MSH2-F1
#
_entry.id   AF-A0A1F3MSH2-F1
#
_cell.length_a   1.000
_cell.length_b   1.000
_cell.length_c   1.000
_cell.angle_alpha   90.00
_cell.angle_beta   90.00
_cell.angle_gamma   90.00
#
_symmetry.space_group_name_H-M   'P 1'
#
loop_
_entity.id
_entity.type
_entity.pdbx_description
1 polymer ?
#
loop_
_entity_poly.entity_id
_entity_poly.type
_entity_poly.pdbx_seq_one_letter_code
_entity_poly.pdbx_strand_id
1 'polypeptide(L)'
;MKTRTLWISFTAVMILSFGVLLFFGREIYRQAPPIPEKVVTTSGQLLFTGQEIRDGQNVWQSTGGQELGTVWGHGSYQAPDWTADWLHREATFILNTWSREGYNSDFDALGVEPQAALTARLKEEMRKNTFDPDTKTLVVSDMRARAFQSNSLHYSGLFMNSPEQAGLRDAYAMMDNTIRDPERMKLLNTFFFWATWATTTNRPGQEITYSNNWPPEKLVGNEPTGSLVFWTGFSVIILLAGIGLLAWYYAASQTHGGDKVPSINPMIGTKVTPSMKATLKYFWVVTALILVQILMGVITAHYAVEGQAFYGIPLAEFLPYSLSRTWHIQLAIFWIATSWLATGLYYAPVISGHEPKYQRLGVNLLFGALLVIVVGSLAGQFMGIMQKLGLIENFWFGHQGYEYVDLGRFWQIFLFIGLFIWLFLMGRSLWPALKQKSESRSLVTLFVIASVAIAAFYGAGLMWGRQTNLAMAEYWRWWVVHLWVEGFFEVFATVVIGFLLVRMQLVQIKTATISVLLSTVIFLSGGILGTFHHLYFTGTPIAVLALGATFSALEVVPLVFVGFEAWGNLRLSRSADWVKNYKWPIYFFIAVAFWNLVGAGIFGFLINPPIALYYMQGLNTTPVHGHTALFGVYGMLGIGLMLFVLREMNLGVVWKEGSLKWAFWLINIGLAAMVLISVLPVGLAQTIASVKHGLWYARSAEFLDTPIISTFRWMRIFGDTIFAAGTLLLAWFVFGLKTGWTIRK
;
A
#
# COMPACT_ATOMS: atom_id res chain seq x y z
N MET A 1 28.35 21.88 -0.59
CA MET A 1 28.07 21.59 0.84
C MET A 1 29.13 20.64 1.41
N LYS A 2 29.39 20.69 2.72
CA LYS A 2 30.31 19.75 3.39
C LYS A 2 29.52 18.51 3.86
N THR A 3 30.08 17.31 3.68
CA THR A 3 29.46 16.03 4.07
C THR A 3 29.06 15.99 5.55
N ARG A 4 29.84 16.62 6.44
CA ARG A 4 29.52 16.73 7.87
C ARG A 4 28.18 17.43 8.12
N THR A 5 27.87 18.50 7.37
CA THR A 5 26.61 19.23 7.51
C THR A 5 25.43 18.36 7.11
N LEU A 6 25.55 17.59 6.02
CA LEU A 6 24.50 16.67 5.57
C LEU A 6 24.22 15.57 6.60
N TRP A 7 25.25 15.01 7.23
CA TRP A 7 25.06 14.03 8.31
C TRP A 7 24.37 14.62 9.55
N ILE A 8 24.67 15.88 9.90
CA ILE A 8 23.98 16.59 10.98
C ILE A 8 22.50 16.79 10.60
N SER A 9 22.23 17.27 9.38
CA SER A 9 20.86 17.43 8.88
C SER A 9 20.09 16.11 8.85
N PHE A 10 20.70 15.03 8.36
CA PHE A 10 20.13 13.69 8.38
C PHE A 10 19.77 13.25 9.80
N THR A 11 20.71 13.40 10.74
CA THR A 11 20.48 13.00 12.14
C THR A 11 19.35 13.83 12.77
N ALA A 12 19.30 15.14 12.49
CA ALA A 12 18.26 16.02 12.98
C ALA A 12 16.87 15.64 12.42
N VAL A 13 16.75 15.42 11.11
CA VAL A 13 15.51 14.96 10.47
C VAL A 13 15.03 13.66 11.11
N MET A 14 15.92 12.68 11.28
CA MET A 14 15.57 11.40 11.90
C MET A 14 15.04 11.59 13.32
N ILE A 15 15.77 12.30 14.19
CA ILE A 15 15.37 12.47 15.60
C ILE A 15 14.06 13.26 15.73
N LEU A 16 13.94 14.37 15.01
CA LEU A 16 12.77 15.24 15.11
C LEU A 16 11.52 14.58 14.51
N SER A 17 11.62 14.01 13.32
CA SER A 17 10.47 13.38 12.65
C SER A 17 9.99 12.16 13.42
N PHE A 18 10.88 11.28 13.90
CA PHE A 18 10.44 10.15 14.73
C PHE A 18 9.90 10.58 16.10
N GLY A 19 10.45 11.64 16.69
CA GLY A 19 9.91 12.23 17.92
C GLY A 19 8.46 12.68 17.75
N VAL A 20 8.16 13.37 16.65
CA VAL A 20 6.80 13.80 16.31
C VAL A 20 5.91 12.60 15.98
N LEU A 21 6.39 11.66 15.17
CA LEU A 21 5.64 10.46 14.77
C LEU A 21 5.20 9.62 15.98
N LEU A 22 6.08 9.43 16.97
CA LEU A 22 5.80 8.71 18.21
C LEU A 22 4.91 9.51 19.17
N PHE A 23 5.12 10.82 19.28
CA PHE A 23 4.27 11.69 20.08
C PHE A 23 2.81 11.63 19.61
N PHE A 24 2.57 11.75 18.31
CA PHE A 24 1.22 11.63 17.76
C PHE A 24 0.70 10.19 17.76
N GLY A 25 1.56 9.17 17.71
CA GLY A 25 1.16 7.79 17.99
C GLY A 25 0.55 7.63 19.39
N ARG A 26 1.14 8.26 20.42
CA ARG A 26 0.56 8.32 21.76
C ARG A 26 -0.78 9.05 21.78
N GLU A 27 -0.91 10.16 21.06
CA GLU A 27 -2.17 10.92 21.01
C GLU A 27 -3.27 10.16 20.26
N ILE A 28 -2.96 9.44 19.19
CA ILE A 28 -3.89 8.52 18.53
C ILE A 28 -4.36 7.46 19.52
N TYR A 29 -3.45 6.85 20.29
CA TYR A 29 -3.82 5.86 21.31
C TYR A 29 -4.81 6.40 22.35
N ARG A 30 -4.59 7.64 22.83
CA ARG A 30 -5.43 8.28 23.85
C ARG A 30 -6.77 8.76 23.29
N GLN A 31 -6.81 9.14 22.02
CA GLN A 31 -7.96 9.77 21.39
C GLN A 31 -8.68 8.86 20.39
N ALA A 32 -8.28 7.60 20.26
CA ALA A 32 -8.95 6.60 19.43
C ALA A 32 -10.42 6.44 19.84
N PRO A 33 -11.33 6.10 18.91
CA PRO A 33 -12.71 5.82 19.25
C PRO A 33 -12.78 4.66 20.26
N PRO A 34 -13.47 4.83 21.41
CA PRO A 34 -13.52 3.80 22.44
C PRO A 34 -14.31 2.58 21.96
N ILE A 35 -13.91 1.40 22.43
CA ILE A 35 -14.74 0.20 22.35
C ILE A 35 -15.46 0.09 23.70
N PRO A 36 -16.79 0.26 23.76
CA PRO A 36 -17.52 0.21 25.02
C PRO A 36 -17.48 -1.19 25.65
N GLU A 37 -17.63 -1.28 26.97
CA GLU A 37 -17.76 -2.58 27.66
C GLU A 37 -19.12 -3.23 27.37
N LYS A 38 -20.17 -2.41 27.27
CA LYS A 38 -21.51 -2.84 26.87
C LYS A 38 -22.24 -1.75 26.08
N VAL A 39 -23.07 -2.19 25.14
CA VAL A 39 -23.99 -1.35 24.39
C VAL A 39 -25.41 -1.67 24.85
N VAL A 40 -26.11 -0.68 25.38
CA VAL A 40 -27.46 -0.83 25.93
C VAL A 40 -28.43 0.13 25.25
N THR A 41 -29.70 -0.23 25.20
CA THR A 41 -30.75 0.67 24.72
C THR A 41 -31.15 1.69 25.78
N THR A 42 -31.88 2.73 25.37
CA THR A 42 -32.56 3.68 26.28
C THR A 42 -33.53 2.99 27.24
N SER A 43 -34.12 1.86 26.83
CA SER A 43 -34.98 1.02 27.67
C SER A 43 -34.21 0.08 28.62
N GLY A 44 -32.86 0.06 28.56
CA GLY A 44 -32.00 -0.74 29.42
C GLY A 44 -31.72 -2.16 28.91
N GLN A 45 -32.15 -2.51 27.70
CA GLN A 45 -31.83 -3.80 27.08
C GLN A 45 -30.36 -3.85 26.66
N LEU A 46 -29.65 -4.91 27.04
CA LEU A 46 -28.31 -5.19 26.53
C LEU A 46 -28.40 -5.64 25.06
N LEU A 47 -27.71 -4.95 24.15
CA LEU A 47 -27.62 -5.36 22.75
C LEU A 47 -26.43 -6.31 22.51
N PHE A 48 -25.25 -5.89 22.94
CA PHE A 48 -24.00 -6.66 22.86
C PHE A 48 -22.90 -6.02 23.71
N THR A 49 -21.80 -6.72 23.87
CA THR A 49 -20.64 -6.40 24.70
C THR A 49 -19.46 -5.93 23.87
N GLY A 50 -18.49 -5.29 24.54
CA GLY A 50 -17.22 -4.93 23.92
C GLY A 50 -16.39 -6.13 23.45
N GLN A 51 -16.56 -7.28 24.10
CA GLN A 51 -15.89 -8.52 23.69
C GLN A 51 -16.45 -9.02 22.35
N GLU A 52 -17.77 -8.95 22.16
CA GLU A 52 -18.41 -9.32 20.90
C GLU A 52 -17.96 -8.43 19.74
N ILE A 53 -17.78 -7.11 19.97
CA ILE A 53 -17.20 -6.19 18.95
C ILE A 53 -15.78 -6.64 18.55
N ARG A 54 -14.95 -6.98 19.54
CA ARG A 54 -13.56 -7.44 19.30
C ARG A 54 -13.52 -8.78 18.57
N ASP A 55 -14.43 -9.69 18.89
CA ASP A 55 -14.51 -10.97 18.18
C ASP A 55 -15.14 -10.81 16.80
N GLY A 56 -16.05 -9.85 16.61
CA GLY A 56 -16.54 -9.42 15.30
C GLY A 56 -15.43 -8.89 14.39
N GLN A 57 -14.49 -8.11 14.93
CA GLN A 57 -13.30 -7.69 14.22
C GLN A 57 -12.46 -8.89 13.76
N ASN A 58 -12.32 -9.92 14.59
CA ASN A 58 -11.59 -11.15 14.22
C ASN A 58 -12.33 -11.96 13.15
N VAL A 59 -13.67 -11.99 13.19
CA VAL A 59 -14.48 -12.61 12.15
C VAL A 59 -14.25 -11.88 10.82
N TRP A 60 -14.33 -10.55 10.81
CA TRP A 60 -14.01 -9.73 9.64
C TRP A 60 -12.61 -10.04 9.08
N GLN A 61 -11.59 -10.11 9.94
CA GLN A 61 -10.22 -10.48 9.52
C GLN A 61 -10.19 -11.86 8.84
N SER A 62 -10.99 -12.82 9.32
CA SER A 62 -11.04 -14.20 8.79
C SER A 62 -11.72 -14.33 7.43
N THR A 63 -12.56 -13.37 7.02
CA THR A 63 -13.17 -13.37 5.67
C THR A 63 -12.25 -12.75 4.61
N GLY A 64 -11.03 -12.38 5.00
CA GLY A 64 -10.08 -11.60 4.19
C GLY A 64 -9.98 -10.14 4.62
N GLY A 65 -10.85 -9.66 5.51
CA GLY A 65 -10.81 -8.30 6.05
C GLY A 65 -10.85 -7.22 4.96
N GLN A 66 -9.75 -6.46 4.87
CA GLN A 66 -9.53 -5.42 3.85
C GLN A 66 -9.42 -5.96 2.42
N GLU A 67 -9.29 -7.28 2.23
CA GLU A 67 -9.22 -7.88 0.89
C GLU A 67 -10.59 -8.07 0.23
N LEU A 68 -11.69 -8.01 1.00
CA LEU A 68 -13.05 -8.20 0.48
C LEU A 68 -13.75 -6.89 0.14
N GLY A 69 -13.64 -5.88 1.02
CA GLY A 69 -14.22 -4.54 0.85
C GLY A 69 -13.41 -3.54 1.68
N THR A 70 -13.99 -2.39 2.04
CA THR A 70 -13.31 -1.43 2.92
C THR A 70 -13.99 -1.23 4.26
N VAL A 71 -13.18 -0.96 5.29
CA VAL A 71 -13.63 -0.35 6.56
C VAL A 71 -12.81 0.93 6.73
N TRP A 72 -13.47 2.04 7.01
CA TRP A 72 -12.84 3.36 7.03
C TRP A 72 -12.08 3.69 5.73
N GLY A 73 -12.56 3.17 4.59
CA GLY A 73 -12.01 3.45 3.26
C GLY A 73 -10.70 2.72 2.92
N HIS A 74 -10.14 1.92 3.82
CA HIS A 74 -8.97 1.07 3.56
C HIS A 74 -9.39 -0.36 3.21
N GLY A 75 -8.77 -0.91 2.15
CA GLY A 75 -9.06 -2.23 1.61
C GLY A 75 -9.41 -2.24 0.11
N SER A 76 -10.27 -3.18 -0.28
CA SER A 76 -10.59 -3.46 -1.68
C SER A 76 -11.79 -2.68 -2.22
N TYR A 77 -11.93 -2.61 -3.54
CA TYR A 77 -12.84 -1.68 -4.21
C TYR A 77 -14.02 -2.32 -4.95
N GLN A 78 -14.18 -3.64 -4.87
CA GLN A 78 -15.26 -4.37 -5.55
C GLN A 78 -16.54 -4.42 -4.68
N ALA A 79 -16.44 -5.00 -3.48
CA ALA A 79 -17.48 -4.87 -2.47
C ALA A 79 -17.50 -3.42 -1.92
N PRO A 80 -18.54 -2.99 -1.19
CA PRO A 80 -18.67 -1.60 -0.76
C PRO A 80 -17.70 -1.27 0.39
N ASP A 81 -17.72 0.00 0.80
CA ASP A 81 -17.24 0.35 2.14
C ASP A 81 -18.31 -0.04 3.16
N TRP A 82 -18.01 -1.00 4.03
CA TRP A 82 -18.95 -1.53 5.01
C TRP A 82 -19.41 -0.47 6.01
N THR A 83 -18.55 0.51 6.30
CA THR A 83 -18.90 1.61 7.20
C THR A 83 -19.89 2.56 6.55
N ALA A 84 -19.64 2.97 5.30
CA ALA A 84 -20.51 3.88 4.57
C ALA A 84 -21.85 3.24 4.17
N ASP A 85 -21.84 1.97 3.74
CA ASP A 85 -23.07 1.22 3.40
C ASP A 85 -23.94 0.97 4.64
N TRP A 86 -23.33 0.56 5.77
CA TRP A 86 -24.06 0.39 7.03
C TRP A 86 -24.68 1.71 7.48
N LEU A 87 -23.90 2.80 7.42
CA LEU A 87 -24.33 4.14 7.79
C LEU A 87 -25.58 4.56 7.01
N HIS A 88 -25.51 4.45 5.69
CA HIS A 88 -26.60 4.87 4.82
C HIS A 88 -27.88 4.06 5.07
N ARG A 89 -27.75 2.73 5.22
CA ARG A 89 -28.89 1.85 5.53
C ARG A 89 -29.49 2.14 6.91
N GLU A 90 -28.65 2.41 7.91
CA GLU A 90 -29.10 2.77 9.25
C GLU A 90 -29.87 4.11 9.24
N ALA A 91 -29.32 5.13 8.59
CA ALA A 91 -29.94 6.45 8.45
C ALA A 91 -31.29 6.39 7.72
N THR A 92 -31.34 5.71 6.58
CA THR A 92 -32.56 5.58 5.77
C THR A 92 -33.64 4.74 6.46
N PHE A 93 -33.26 3.70 7.21
CA PHE A 93 -34.21 2.94 8.02
C PHE A 93 -34.89 3.82 9.08
N ILE A 94 -34.10 4.60 9.81
CA ILE A 94 -34.60 5.49 10.86
C ILE A 94 -35.54 6.55 10.27
N LEU A 95 -35.12 7.20 9.17
CA LEU A 95 -35.92 8.22 8.49
C LEU A 95 -37.25 7.66 7.97
N ASN A 96 -37.22 6.51 7.29
CA ASN A 96 -38.44 5.87 6.80
C ASN A 96 -39.37 5.45 7.93
N THR A 97 -38.81 4.96 9.05
CA THR A 97 -39.63 4.57 10.20
C THR A 97 -40.32 5.78 10.83
N TRP A 98 -39.57 6.86 11.11
CA TRP A 98 -40.17 8.10 11.62
C TRP A 98 -41.15 8.75 10.64
N SER A 99 -40.86 8.68 9.34
CA SER A 99 -41.73 9.18 8.28
C SER A 99 -43.07 8.45 8.27
N ARG A 100 -43.06 7.12 8.35
CA ARG A 100 -44.28 6.30 8.40
C ARG A 100 -45.06 6.52 9.70
N GLU A 101 -44.37 6.58 10.83
CA GLU A 101 -44.97 6.82 12.15
C GLU A 101 -45.61 8.23 12.25
N GLY A 102 -45.00 9.26 11.65
CA GLY A 102 -45.44 10.66 11.76
C GLY A 102 -46.34 11.16 10.62
N TYR A 103 -46.16 10.63 9.41
CA TYR A 103 -46.77 11.17 8.18
C TYR A 103 -47.43 10.10 7.30
N ASN A 104 -47.39 8.81 7.68
CA ASN A 104 -47.95 7.69 6.92
C ASN A 104 -47.47 7.64 5.45
N SER A 105 -46.21 8.02 5.21
CA SER A 105 -45.57 8.01 3.89
C SER A 105 -44.09 7.66 4.03
N ASP A 106 -43.46 7.23 2.95
CA ASP A 106 -42.00 7.02 2.90
C ASP A 106 -41.26 8.37 2.88
N PHE A 107 -40.03 8.39 3.38
CA PHE A 107 -39.27 9.63 3.56
C PHE A 107 -39.10 10.39 2.24
N ASP A 108 -38.77 9.68 1.16
CA ASP A 108 -38.54 10.28 -0.16
C ASP A 108 -39.82 10.83 -0.82
N ALA A 109 -41.01 10.43 -0.33
CA ALA A 109 -42.30 10.90 -0.83
C ALA A 109 -42.84 12.13 -0.04
N LEU A 110 -42.16 12.54 1.04
CA LEU A 110 -42.53 13.72 1.81
C LEU A 110 -42.13 15.03 1.09
N GLY A 111 -42.79 16.13 1.48
CA GLY A 111 -42.34 17.47 1.11
C GLY A 111 -41.04 17.88 1.83
N VAL A 112 -40.39 18.94 1.33
CA VAL A 112 -39.08 19.40 1.81
C VAL A 112 -39.06 19.74 3.31
N GLU A 113 -40.12 20.35 3.84
CA GLU A 113 -40.19 20.75 5.25
C GLU A 113 -40.18 19.54 6.21
N PRO A 114 -41.08 18.54 6.08
CA PRO A 114 -40.99 17.30 6.85
C PRO A 114 -39.66 16.56 6.69
N GLN A 115 -39.11 16.49 5.47
CA GLN A 115 -37.81 15.87 5.24
C GLN A 115 -36.70 16.58 6.01
N ALA A 116 -36.67 17.91 5.97
CA ALA A 116 -35.68 18.72 6.69
C ALA A 116 -35.79 18.53 8.20
N ALA A 117 -37.01 18.49 8.75
CA ALA A 117 -37.24 18.26 10.18
C ALA A 117 -36.76 16.87 10.63
N LEU A 118 -37.11 15.82 9.89
CA LEU A 118 -36.66 14.45 10.19
C LEU A 118 -35.15 14.29 10.02
N THR A 119 -34.56 14.92 9.01
CA THR A 119 -33.10 14.91 8.80
C THR A 119 -32.37 15.63 9.93
N ALA A 120 -32.87 16.77 10.40
CA ALA A 120 -32.29 17.48 11.54
C ALA A 120 -32.35 16.63 12.82
N ARG A 121 -33.48 15.95 13.05
CA ARG A 121 -33.65 14.99 14.16
C ARG A 121 -32.67 13.82 14.04
N LEU A 122 -32.47 13.28 12.84
CA LEU A 122 -31.50 12.20 12.60
C LEU A 122 -30.08 12.64 12.93
N LYS A 123 -29.68 13.86 12.52
CA LYS A 123 -28.37 14.42 12.83
C LYS A 123 -28.14 14.48 14.34
N GLU A 124 -29.12 14.94 15.11
CA GLU A 124 -29.01 14.97 16.57
C GLU A 124 -28.87 13.55 17.16
N GLU A 125 -29.69 12.60 16.71
CA GLU A 125 -29.68 11.21 17.14
C GLU A 125 -28.34 10.50 16.88
N MET A 126 -27.77 10.66 15.68
CA MET A 126 -26.58 9.91 15.26
C MET A 126 -25.27 10.56 15.68
N ARG A 127 -25.23 11.90 15.79
CA ARG A 127 -24.00 12.64 16.11
C ARG A 127 -23.74 12.77 17.60
N LYS A 128 -24.77 12.72 18.43
CA LYS A 128 -24.63 12.86 19.89
C LYS A 128 -23.77 11.72 20.45
N ASN A 129 -22.77 12.08 21.24
CA ASN A 129 -21.95 11.10 21.93
C ASN A 129 -22.62 10.66 23.23
N THR A 130 -23.05 9.40 23.27
CA THR A 130 -23.73 8.76 24.39
C THR A 130 -22.86 7.71 25.08
N PHE A 131 -21.54 7.73 24.82
CA PHE A 131 -20.57 6.91 25.54
C PHE A 131 -20.22 7.59 26.87
N ASP A 132 -20.45 6.87 27.97
CA ASP A 132 -20.03 7.28 29.30
C ASP A 132 -18.62 6.74 29.60
N PRO A 133 -17.62 7.60 29.82
CA PRO A 133 -16.25 7.18 30.10
C PRO A 133 -16.07 6.48 31.47
N ASP A 134 -16.94 6.76 32.44
CA ASP A 134 -16.82 6.21 33.81
C ASP A 134 -17.35 4.78 33.86
N THR A 135 -18.53 4.56 33.28
CA THR A 135 -19.15 3.22 33.21
C THR A 135 -18.77 2.44 31.96
N LYS A 136 -18.07 3.08 31.01
CA LYS A 136 -17.73 2.55 29.67
C LYS A 136 -18.93 1.98 28.92
N THR A 137 -20.10 2.54 29.16
CA THR A 137 -21.36 2.10 28.55
C THR A 137 -21.72 3.03 27.41
N LEU A 138 -22.07 2.45 26.26
CA LEU A 138 -22.68 3.19 25.15
C LEU A 138 -24.19 3.00 25.19
N VAL A 139 -24.94 4.09 25.32
CA VAL A 139 -26.41 4.05 25.26
C VAL A 139 -26.90 4.42 23.86
N VAL A 140 -27.70 3.57 23.23
CA VAL A 140 -28.33 3.83 21.92
C VAL A 140 -29.84 3.90 22.07
N SER A 141 -30.54 4.64 21.22
CA SER A 141 -32.01 4.63 21.28
C SER A 141 -32.60 3.29 20.87
N ASP A 142 -33.82 3.02 21.33
CA ASP A 142 -34.59 1.85 20.86
C ASP A 142 -34.84 1.89 19.34
N MET A 143 -34.91 3.08 18.74
CA MET A 143 -35.00 3.24 17.28
C MET A 143 -33.73 2.76 16.59
N ARG A 144 -32.56 3.17 17.11
CA ARG A 144 -31.27 2.77 16.56
C ARG A 144 -30.99 1.27 16.77
N ALA A 145 -31.51 0.68 17.85
CA ALA A 145 -31.51 -0.76 18.07
C ALA A 145 -32.34 -1.51 17.01
N ARG A 146 -33.52 -0.99 16.63
CA ARG A 146 -34.32 -1.54 15.51
C ARG A 146 -33.54 -1.44 14.19
N ALA A 147 -32.86 -0.32 13.94
CA ALA A 147 -32.03 -0.15 12.75
C ALA A 147 -30.85 -1.14 12.69
N PHE A 148 -30.19 -1.38 13.84
CA PHE A 148 -29.14 -2.39 13.97
C PHE A 148 -29.64 -3.79 13.60
N GLN A 149 -30.85 -4.18 14.04
CA GLN A 149 -31.45 -5.47 13.70
C GLN A 149 -31.77 -5.57 12.20
N SER A 150 -32.31 -4.51 11.59
CA SER A 150 -32.58 -4.45 10.15
C SER A 150 -31.30 -4.64 9.32
N ASN A 151 -30.23 -3.89 9.66
CA ASN A 151 -28.94 -4.04 9.01
C ASN A 151 -28.35 -5.45 9.23
N SER A 152 -28.46 -5.98 10.44
CA SER A 152 -27.97 -7.33 10.76
C SER A 152 -28.62 -8.41 9.89
N LEU A 153 -29.91 -8.28 9.56
CA LEU A 153 -30.60 -9.20 8.65
C LEU A 153 -30.05 -9.08 7.22
N HIS A 154 -29.85 -7.85 6.73
CA HIS A 154 -29.26 -7.62 5.41
C HIS A 154 -27.87 -8.25 5.29
N TYR A 155 -26.96 -7.95 6.22
CA TYR A 155 -25.59 -8.47 6.18
C TYR A 155 -25.54 -9.98 6.43
N SER A 156 -26.42 -10.54 7.24
CA SER A 156 -26.53 -11.99 7.39
C SER A 156 -26.94 -12.66 6.08
N GLY A 157 -27.90 -12.07 5.34
CA GLY A 157 -28.25 -12.55 4.01
C GLY A 157 -27.08 -12.47 3.02
N LEU A 158 -26.33 -11.36 3.05
CA LEU A 158 -25.23 -11.08 2.14
C LEU A 158 -24.00 -11.98 2.38
N PHE A 159 -23.56 -12.16 3.63
CA PHE A 159 -22.34 -12.93 3.96
C PHE A 159 -22.57 -14.44 4.07
N MET A 160 -23.83 -14.87 4.24
CA MET A 160 -24.20 -16.28 4.30
C MET A 160 -24.73 -16.74 2.93
N ASN A 161 -25.91 -17.37 2.86
CA ASN A 161 -26.39 -18.02 1.64
C ASN A 161 -27.88 -17.75 1.37
N SER A 162 -28.35 -16.53 1.62
CA SER A 162 -29.71 -16.13 1.25
C SER A 162 -29.83 -16.03 -0.27
N PRO A 163 -30.81 -16.70 -0.92
CA PRO A 163 -31.04 -16.58 -2.35
C PRO A 163 -31.35 -15.15 -2.81
N GLU A 164 -32.01 -14.36 -1.96
CA GLU A 164 -32.40 -12.98 -2.24
C GLU A 164 -31.18 -12.05 -2.41
N GLN A 165 -30.04 -12.40 -1.80
CA GLN A 165 -28.80 -11.63 -1.90
C GLN A 165 -27.81 -12.20 -2.93
N ALA A 166 -28.20 -13.22 -3.70
CA ALA A 166 -27.29 -13.87 -4.68
C ALA A 166 -26.77 -12.90 -5.74
N GLY A 167 -27.64 -12.07 -6.33
CA GLY A 167 -27.21 -11.07 -7.31
C GLY A 167 -26.26 -10.02 -6.72
N LEU A 168 -26.45 -9.64 -5.45
CA LEU A 168 -25.58 -8.67 -4.79
C LEU A 168 -24.22 -9.29 -4.42
N ARG A 169 -24.18 -10.56 -3.99
CA ARG A 169 -22.94 -11.30 -3.79
C ARG A 169 -22.12 -11.39 -5.08
N ASP A 170 -22.77 -11.68 -6.20
CA ASP A 170 -22.13 -11.75 -7.50
C ASP A 170 -21.55 -10.39 -7.91
N ALA A 171 -22.32 -9.31 -7.80
CA ALA A 171 -21.84 -7.95 -8.06
C ALA A 171 -20.67 -7.53 -7.16
N TYR A 172 -20.61 -8.01 -5.92
CA TYR A 172 -19.51 -7.76 -4.99
C TYR A 172 -18.35 -8.76 -5.08
N ALA A 173 -18.42 -9.72 -6.01
CA ALA A 173 -17.47 -10.83 -6.12
C ALA A 173 -17.25 -11.59 -4.80
N MET A 174 -18.27 -11.65 -3.96
CA MET A 174 -18.23 -12.37 -2.68
C MET A 174 -18.53 -13.83 -2.93
N MET A 175 -17.76 -14.74 -2.32
CA MET A 175 -18.11 -16.17 -2.36
C MET A 175 -19.39 -16.45 -1.57
N ASP A 176 -20.19 -17.41 -2.04
CA ASP A 176 -21.28 -17.95 -1.25
C ASP A 176 -20.77 -18.56 0.07
N ASN A 177 -21.52 -18.38 1.15
CA ASN A 177 -21.12 -18.82 2.48
C ASN A 177 -19.72 -18.29 2.89
N THR A 178 -19.44 -17.01 2.61
CA THR A 178 -18.25 -16.31 3.13
C THR A 178 -18.13 -16.50 4.64
N ILE A 179 -19.27 -16.46 5.36
CA ILE A 179 -19.38 -16.91 6.75
C ILE A 179 -20.38 -18.07 6.81
N ARG A 180 -19.94 -19.18 7.42
CA ARG A 180 -20.74 -20.42 7.56
C ARG A 180 -21.46 -20.54 8.91
N ASP A 181 -20.94 -19.86 9.92
CA ASP A 181 -21.42 -19.93 11.30
C ASP A 181 -22.32 -18.72 11.62
N PRO A 182 -23.62 -18.93 11.93
CA PRO A 182 -24.52 -17.85 12.32
C PRO A 182 -24.03 -17.04 13.52
N GLU A 183 -23.32 -17.64 14.48
CA GLU A 183 -22.80 -16.92 15.64
C GLU A 183 -21.67 -15.99 15.25
N ARG A 184 -20.76 -16.42 14.36
CA ARG A 184 -19.74 -15.51 13.79
C ARG A 184 -20.39 -14.36 13.03
N MET A 185 -21.49 -14.60 12.33
CA MET A 185 -22.21 -13.55 11.61
C MET A 185 -22.79 -12.50 12.55
N LYS A 186 -23.39 -12.92 13.67
CA LYS A 186 -23.86 -11.99 14.71
C LYS A 186 -22.72 -11.11 15.23
N LEU A 187 -21.55 -11.72 15.50
CA LEU A 187 -20.36 -10.99 15.96
C LEU A 187 -19.90 -9.96 14.91
N LEU A 188 -19.82 -10.33 13.63
CA LEU A 188 -19.42 -9.41 12.56
C LEU A 188 -20.30 -8.14 12.53
N ASN A 189 -21.62 -8.29 12.69
CA ASN A 189 -22.55 -7.16 12.70
C ASN A 189 -22.24 -6.17 13.85
N THR A 190 -21.81 -6.65 15.01
CA THR A 190 -21.41 -5.77 16.13
C THR A 190 -20.17 -4.94 15.80
N PHE A 191 -19.22 -5.49 15.03
CA PHE A 191 -18.03 -4.77 14.59
C PHE A 191 -18.37 -3.70 13.55
N PHE A 192 -19.20 -4.03 12.55
CA PHE A 192 -19.65 -3.03 11.57
C PHE A 192 -20.42 -1.89 12.23
N PHE A 193 -21.31 -2.20 13.17
CA PHE A 193 -21.98 -1.17 13.96
C PHE A 193 -20.98 -0.25 14.68
N TRP A 194 -19.98 -0.81 15.38
CA TRP A 194 -18.99 0.00 16.11
C TRP A 194 -18.13 0.85 15.16
N ALA A 195 -17.65 0.25 14.07
CA ALA A 195 -16.85 0.94 13.07
C ALA A 195 -17.64 2.12 12.46
N THR A 196 -18.93 1.93 12.20
CA THR A 196 -19.82 2.99 11.72
C THR A 196 -20.15 4.03 12.76
N TRP A 197 -20.43 3.64 14.00
CA TRP A 197 -20.66 4.57 15.11
C TRP A 197 -19.51 5.57 15.27
N ALA A 198 -18.26 5.10 15.16
CA ALA A 198 -17.09 5.97 15.23
C ALA A 198 -17.09 7.05 14.12
N THR A 199 -17.72 6.79 12.98
CA THR A 199 -17.75 7.72 11.85
C THR A 199 -18.85 8.78 11.90
N THR A 200 -19.86 8.58 12.75
CA THR A 200 -21.01 9.49 12.88
C THR A 200 -21.02 10.27 14.18
N THR A 201 -20.43 9.72 15.24
CA THR A 201 -20.50 10.29 16.58
C THR A 201 -19.41 11.31 16.82
N ASN A 202 -19.81 12.48 17.32
CA ASN A 202 -18.91 13.57 17.68
C ASN A 202 -17.92 13.16 18.77
N ARG A 203 -16.68 13.66 18.67
CA ARG A 203 -15.72 13.57 19.76
C ARG A 203 -16.23 14.36 20.98
N PRO A 204 -15.91 13.95 22.22
CA PRO A 204 -16.31 14.69 23.41
C PRO A 204 -15.85 16.16 23.33
N GLY A 205 -16.80 17.09 23.48
CA GLY A 205 -16.54 18.54 23.45
C GLY A 205 -16.18 19.12 22.07
N GLN A 206 -16.39 18.38 20.97
CA GLN A 206 -16.10 18.84 19.61
C GLN A 206 -17.32 18.64 18.70
N GLU A 207 -17.34 19.37 17.58
CA GLU A 207 -18.41 19.27 16.55
C GLU A 207 -18.05 18.29 15.40
N ILE A 208 -16.90 17.63 15.51
CA ILE A 208 -16.39 16.68 14.51
C ILE A 208 -16.48 15.24 15.01
N THR A 209 -16.70 14.29 14.10
CA THR A 209 -16.72 12.86 14.45
C THR A 209 -15.32 12.29 14.72
N TYR A 210 -15.22 11.06 15.25
CA TYR A 210 -13.90 10.44 15.48
C TYR A 210 -13.08 10.32 14.19
N SER A 211 -13.73 10.17 13.04
CA SER A 211 -13.12 10.08 11.70
C SER A 211 -13.02 11.43 10.97
N ASN A 212 -13.09 12.56 11.67
CA ASN A 212 -13.05 13.90 11.06
C ASN A 212 -14.17 14.11 10.01
N ASN A 213 -15.40 13.68 10.35
CA ASN A 213 -16.60 13.73 9.52
C ASN A 213 -16.59 12.85 8.25
N TRP A 214 -15.66 11.91 8.12
CA TRP A 214 -15.70 10.92 7.03
C TRP A 214 -16.56 9.71 7.44
N PRO A 215 -17.31 9.04 6.55
CA PRO A 215 -17.41 9.26 5.10
C PRO A 215 -18.40 10.37 4.74
N PRO A 216 -18.31 10.95 3.53
CA PRO A 216 -19.31 11.91 3.04
C PRO A 216 -20.74 11.33 3.09
N GLU A 217 -21.59 11.91 3.94
CA GLU A 217 -23.00 11.53 4.12
C GLU A 217 -23.82 12.72 4.64
N LYS A 218 -24.64 13.29 3.75
CA LYS A 218 -25.42 14.51 4.04
C LYS A 218 -26.51 14.27 5.07
N LEU A 219 -27.10 13.06 5.11
CA LEU A 219 -28.18 12.72 6.04
C LEU A 219 -27.75 12.91 7.50
N VAL A 220 -26.50 12.58 7.83
CA VAL A 220 -25.95 12.68 9.18
C VAL A 220 -25.03 13.89 9.38
N GLY A 221 -24.96 14.78 8.38
CA GLY A 221 -24.14 16.00 8.44
C GLY A 221 -22.64 15.72 8.42
N ASN A 222 -22.22 14.60 7.82
CA ASN A 222 -20.83 14.35 7.54
C ASN A 222 -20.42 15.17 6.30
N GLU A 223 -19.86 16.34 6.58
CA GLU A 223 -19.37 17.29 5.59
C GLU A 223 -17.93 17.72 5.92
N PRO A 224 -17.13 18.16 4.92
CA PRO A 224 -15.78 18.64 5.15
C PRO A 224 -15.73 19.80 6.14
N THR A 225 -14.81 19.71 7.09
CA THR A 225 -14.62 20.76 8.11
C THR A 225 -13.80 21.93 7.56
N GLY A 226 -13.89 23.10 8.20
CA GLY A 226 -13.01 24.24 7.87
C GLY A 226 -11.53 23.90 7.97
N SER A 227 -11.14 23.00 8.89
CA SER A 227 -9.77 22.50 9.01
C SER A 227 -9.32 21.70 7.79
N LEU A 228 -10.18 20.85 7.22
CA LEU A 228 -9.85 20.11 5.99
C LEU A 228 -9.51 21.06 4.82
N VAL A 229 -10.34 22.09 4.64
CA VAL A 229 -10.17 23.08 3.58
C VAL A 229 -8.89 23.90 3.79
N PHE A 230 -8.66 24.36 5.03
CA PHE A 230 -7.46 25.12 5.37
C PHE A 230 -6.17 24.33 5.12
N TRP A 231 -6.06 23.11 5.64
CA TRP A 231 -4.85 22.29 5.50
C TRP A 231 -4.62 21.80 4.07
N THR A 232 -5.69 21.64 3.28
CA THR A 232 -5.58 21.48 1.83
C THR A 232 -4.86 22.67 1.20
N GLY A 233 -5.37 23.90 1.39
CA GLY A 233 -4.76 25.09 0.81
C GLY A 233 -3.31 25.30 1.27
N PHE A 234 -3.04 25.09 2.57
CA PHE A 234 -1.71 25.18 3.13
C PHE A 234 -0.74 24.17 2.51
N SER A 235 -1.15 22.90 2.35
CA SER A 235 -0.31 21.85 1.75
C SER A 235 0.12 22.18 0.32
N VAL A 236 -0.78 22.75 -0.49
CA VAL A 236 -0.49 23.16 -1.87
C VAL A 236 0.51 24.33 -1.90
N ILE A 237 0.35 25.32 -1.02
CA ILE A 237 1.28 26.45 -0.91
C ILE A 237 2.67 25.97 -0.53
N ILE A 238 2.77 25.09 0.47
CA ILE A 238 4.05 24.51 0.92
C ILE A 238 4.70 23.65 -0.17
N LEU A 239 3.93 22.88 -0.94
CA LEU A 239 4.42 22.15 -2.11
C LEU A 239 5.06 23.11 -3.13
N LEU A 240 4.34 24.16 -3.54
CA LEU A 240 4.82 25.12 -4.54
C LEU A 240 6.07 25.86 -4.05
N ALA A 241 6.09 26.28 -2.78
CA ALA A 241 7.25 26.88 -2.16
C ALA A 241 8.45 25.90 -2.12
N GLY A 242 8.22 24.64 -1.76
CA GLY A 242 9.22 23.59 -1.76
C GLY A 242 9.83 23.34 -3.13
N ILE A 243 8.99 23.25 -4.18
CA ILE A 243 9.44 23.12 -5.57
C ILE A 243 10.28 24.33 -5.97
N GLY A 244 9.83 25.55 -5.68
CA GLY A 244 10.56 26.78 -6.00
C GLY A 244 11.91 26.87 -5.29
N LEU A 245 11.98 26.52 -4.01
CA LEU A 245 13.22 26.52 -3.22
C LEU A 245 14.20 25.45 -3.73
N LEU A 246 13.72 24.24 -4.02
CA LEU A 246 14.56 23.18 -4.55
C LEU A 246 15.05 23.52 -5.97
N ALA A 247 14.22 24.14 -6.80
CA ALA A 247 14.61 24.64 -8.12
C ALA A 247 15.72 25.68 -8.01
N TRP A 248 15.55 26.67 -7.14
CA TRP A 248 16.56 27.70 -6.90
C TRP A 248 17.88 27.09 -6.41
N TYR A 249 17.81 26.19 -5.43
CA TYR A 249 18.97 25.47 -4.93
C TYR A 249 19.67 24.67 -6.04
N TYR A 250 18.92 23.92 -6.83
CA TYR A 250 19.47 23.12 -7.92
C TYR A 250 20.16 23.99 -8.97
N ALA A 251 19.52 25.09 -9.39
CA ALA A 251 20.10 26.04 -10.34
C ALA A 251 21.39 26.69 -9.82
N ALA A 252 21.42 27.09 -8.54
CA ALA A 252 22.58 27.73 -7.92
C ALA A 252 23.74 26.75 -7.63
N SER A 253 23.46 25.45 -7.52
CA SER A 253 24.44 24.42 -7.14
C SER A 253 25.01 23.62 -8.31
N GLN A 254 24.50 23.81 -9.54
CA GLN A 254 25.04 23.14 -10.72
C GLN A 254 26.50 23.55 -10.95
N THR A 255 27.39 22.58 -10.82
CA THR A 255 28.78 22.68 -11.28
C THR A 255 28.90 21.78 -12.50
N HIS A 256 29.08 22.37 -13.68
CA HIS A 256 29.28 21.64 -14.93
C HIS A 256 30.71 21.05 -14.98
N GLY A 257 30.89 19.90 -14.34
CA GLY A 257 32.08 19.05 -14.52
C GLY A 257 31.70 17.83 -15.35
N GLY A 258 32.23 17.71 -16.57
CA GLY A 258 32.05 16.51 -17.37
C GLY A 258 32.92 15.38 -16.83
N ASP A 259 32.30 14.35 -16.25
CA ASP A 259 33.02 13.16 -15.82
C ASP A 259 33.55 12.40 -17.06
N LYS A 260 34.87 12.14 -17.08
CA LYS A 260 35.50 11.34 -18.15
C LYS A 260 35.11 9.88 -17.96
N VAL A 261 34.20 9.40 -18.80
CA VAL A 261 33.79 7.99 -18.80
C VAL A 261 34.96 7.10 -19.25
N PRO A 262 35.28 6.01 -18.53
CA PRO A 262 36.35 5.09 -18.92
C PRO A 262 36.12 4.46 -20.30
N SER A 263 37.19 4.22 -21.04
CA SER A 263 37.14 3.54 -22.35
C SER A 263 36.86 2.04 -22.24
N ILE A 264 37.15 1.42 -21.09
CA ILE A 264 36.96 -0.01 -20.82
C ILE A 264 36.05 -0.17 -19.59
N ASN A 265 35.20 -1.20 -19.59
CA ASN A 265 34.33 -1.51 -18.46
C ASN A 265 35.15 -1.79 -17.18
N PRO A 266 35.03 -0.95 -16.13
CA PRO A 266 35.76 -1.13 -14.87
C PRO A 266 35.40 -2.41 -14.11
N MET A 267 34.29 -3.05 -14.46
CA MET A 267 33.85 -4.30 -13.86
C MET A 267 34.57 -5.53 -14.39
N ILE A 268 35.28 -5.41 -15.53
CA ILE A 268 36.08 -6.50 -16.09
C ILE A 268 37.17 -6.89 -15.08
N GLY A 269 37.26 -8.19 -14.76
CA GLY A 269 38.17 -8.72 -13.74
C GLY A 269 37.57 -8.86 -12.34
N THR A 270 36.32 -8.42 -12.12
CA THR A 270 35.62 -8.69 -10.85
C THR A 270 35.41 -10.19 -10.68
N LYS A 271 36.01 -10.78 -9.64
CA LYS A 271 35.89 -12.22 -9.34
C LYS A 271 34.52 -12.51 -8.71
N VAL A 272 33.64 -13.16 -9.45
CA VAL A 272 32.33 -13.59 -8.94
C VAL A 272 32.50 -14.71 -7.90
N THR A 273 32.14 -14.41 -6.66
CA THR A 273 32.28 -15.33 -5.53
C THR A 273 31.20 -16.43 -5.50
N PRO A 274 31.42 -17.57 -4.81
CA PRO A 274 30.38 -18.56 -4.53
C PRO A 274 29.08 -18.00 -3.94
N SER A 275 29.13 -17.05 -3.00
CA SER A 275 27.94 -16.41 -2.43
C SER A 275 27.19 -15.55 -3.45
N MET A 276 27.92 -14.82 -4.31
CA MET A 276 27.33 -14.06 -5.41
C MET A 276 26.61 -14.98 -6.38
N LYS A 277 27.23 -16.09 -6.81
CA LYS A 277 26.57 -17.07 -7.70
C LYS A 277 25.31 -17.66 -7.07
N ALA A 278 25.28 -17.82 -5.74
CA ALA A 278 24.13 -18.34 -5.04
C ALA A 278 22.91 -17.41 -5.06
N THR A 279 23.04 -16.12 -5.41
CA THR A 279 21.89 -15.21 -5.57
C THR A 279 21.12 -15.46 -6.88
N LEU A 280 21.72 -16.15 -7.86
CA LEU A 280 21.08 -16.42 -9.16
C LEU A 280 19.71 -17.12 -9.02
N LYS A 281 19.59 -18.08 -8.09
CA LYS A 281 18.33 -18.78 -7.82
C LYS A 281 17.24 -17.88 -7.23
N TYR A 282 17.60 -16.78 -6.56
CA TYR A 282 16.63 -15.81 -6.08
C TYR A 282 15.95 -15.14 -7.27
N PHE A 283 16.71 -14.72 -8.28
CA PHE A 283 16.16 -14.05 -9.46
C PHE A 283 15.24 -14.95 -10.29
N TRP A 284 15.51 -16.26 -10.34
CA TRP A 284 14.58 -17.22 -10.94
C TRP A 284 13.27 -17.31 -10.17
N VAL A 285 13.33 -17.39 -8.83
CA VAL A 285 12.13 -17.40 -8.00
C VAL A 285 11.38 -16.08 -8.09
N VAL A 286 12.06 -14.94 -8.03
CA VAL A 286 11.47 -13.61 -8.27
C VAL A 286 10.70 -13.58 -9.58
N THR A 287 11.31 -14.06 -10.66
CA THR A 287 10.67 -14.11 -11.98
C THR A 287 9.41 -15.00 -11.96
N ALA A 288 9.46 -16.15 -11.26
CA ALA A 288 8.29 -17.01 -11.10
C ALA A 288 7.18 -16.35 -10.24
N LEU A 289 7.55 -15.68 -9.14
CA LEU A 289 6.59 -14.98 -8.28
C LEU A 289 5.90 -13.82 -9.03
N ILE A 290 6.62 -13.11 -9.90
CA ILE A 290 6.02 -12.10 -10.78
C ILE A 290 4.92 -12.73 -11.66
N LEU A 291 5.17 -13.90 -12.27
CA LEU A 291 4.18 -14.56 -13.12
C LEU A 291 2.94 -14.99 -12.33
N VAL A 292 3.12 -15.55 -11.13
CA VAL A 292 2.00 -15.93 -10.26
C VAL A 292 1.23 -14.68 -9.79
N GLN A 293 1.94 -13.60 -9.44
CA GLN A 293 1.31 -12.34 -9.03
C GLN A 293 0.45 -11.72 -10.12
N ILE A 294 0.92 -11.73 -11.37
CA ILE A 294 0.14 -11.25 -12.52
C ILE A 294 -1.06 -12.14 -12.78
N LEU A 295 -0.90 -13.46 -12.71
CA LEU A 295 -2.02 -14.39 -12.84
C LEU A 295 -3.10 -14.11 -11.79
N MET A 296 -2.71 -13.87 -10.53
CA MET A 296 -3.65 -13.48 -9.49
C MET A 296 -4.31 -12.14 -9.80
N GLY A 297 -3.56 -11.17 -10.33
CA GLY A 297 -4.12 -9.87 -10.75
C GLY A 297 -5.16 -10.00 -11.87
N VAL A 298 -4.91 -10.87 -12.85
CA VAL A 298 -5.88 -11.17 -13.93
C VAL A 298 -7.16 -11.77 -13.34
N ILE A 299 -7.03 -12.76 -12.43
CA ILE A 299 -8.19 -13.39 -11.79
C ILE A 299 -8.98 -12.37 -10.95
N THR A 300 -8.30 -11.57 -10.12
CA THR A 300 -8.94 -10.53 -9.31
C THR A 300 -9.65 -9.48 -10.17
N ALA A 301 -9.04 -9.05 -11.28
CA ALA A 301 -9.66 -8.10 -12.21
C ALA A 301 -10.86 -8.71 -12.94
N HIS A 302 -10.81 -10.01 -13.25
CA HIS A 302 -11.88 -10.73 -13.94
C HIS A 302 -13.14 -10.87 -13.08
N TYR A 303 -12.98 -11.07 -11.78
CA TYR A 303 -14.11 -11.06 -10.83
C TYR A 303 -14.86 -9.72 -10.77
N ALA A 304 -14.22 -8.62 -11.18
CA ALA A 304 -14.93 -7.36 -11.33
C ALA A 304 -15.96 -7.44 -12.48
N VAL A 305 -15.71 -8.20 -13.54
CA VAL A 305 -16.60 -8.21 -14.71
C VAL A 305 -17.56 -9.40 -14.77
N GLU A 306 -17.19 -10.54 -14.20
CA GLU A 306 -18.01 -11.78 -14.21
C GLU A 306 -18.39 -12.27 -12.79
N GLY A 307 -18.24 -11.42 -11.77
CA GLY A 307 -18.71 -11.70 -10.42
C GLY A 307 -17.98 -12.87 -9.75
N GLN A 308 -18.68 -13.98 -9.49
CA GLN A 308 -18.12 -15.19 -8.88
C GLN A 308 -17.44 -16.15 -9.89
N ALA A 309 -17.63 -15.92 -11.20
CA ALA A 309 -17.18 -16.84 -12.25
C ALA A 309 -15.89 -16.38 -12.94
N PHE A 310 -15.21 -17.35 -13.57
CA PHE A 310 -14.07 -17.13 -14.46
C PHE A 310 -14.31 -17.85 -15.78
N TYR A 311 -14.87 -17.14 -16.77
CA TYR A 311 -15.36 -17.67 -18.04
C TYR A 311 -16.36 -18.83 -17.85
N GLY A 312 -17.30 -18.65 -16.91
CA GLY A 312 -18.30 -19.66 -16.53
C GLY A 312 -17.80 -20.76 -15.57
N ILE A 313 -16.51 -20.78 -15.23
CA ILE A 313 -15.96 -21.70 -14.22
C ILE A 313 -16.22 -21.10 -12.83
N PRO A 314 -16.80 -21.82 -11.85
CA PRO A 314 -17.07 -21.32 -10.49
C PRO A 314 -15.77 -21.29 -9.65
N LEU A 315 -14.77 -20.52 -10.11
CA LEU A 315 -13.45 -20.46 -9.50
C LEU A 315 -13.49 -19.90 -8.07
N ALA A 316 -14.49 -19.06 -7.74
CA ALA A 316 -14.65 -18.48 -6.42
C ALA A 316 -14.87 -19.51 -5.29
N GLU A 317 -15.28 -20.74 -5.61
CA GLU A 317 -15.40 -21.83 -4.64
C GLU A 317 -14.05 -22.25 -4.01
N PHE A 318 -12.94 -21.99 -4.69
CA PHE A 318 -11.59 -22.39 -4.25
C PHE A 318 -10.60 -21.22 -4.22
N LEU A 319 -10.79 -20.22 -5.08
CA LEU A 319 -9.93 -19.04 -5.18
C LEU A 319 -10.80 -17.78 -5.25
N PRO A 320 -11.52 -17.44 -4.17
CA PRO A 320 -12.40 -16.28 -4.15
C PRO A 320 -11.66 -14.97 -4.39
N TYR A 321 -12.40 -13.91 -4.71
CA TYR A 321 -11.84 -12.57 -4.95
C TYR A 321 -10.88 -12.13 -3.85
N SER A 322 -11.30 -12.23 -2.58
CA SER A 322 -10.46 -11.84 -1.44
C SER A 322 -9.13 -12.59 -1.42
N LEU A 323 -9.13 -13.92 -1.65
CA LEU A 323 -7.90 -14.71 -1.68
C LEU A 323 -6.99 -14.37 -2.88
N SER A 324 -7.57 -14.20 -4.07
CA SER A 324 -6.81 -13.82 -5.26
C SER A 324 -6.14 -12.45 -5.07
N ARG A 325 -6.85 -11.49 -4.45
CA ARG A 325 -6.33 -10.16 -4.13
C ARG A 325 -5.25 -10.22 -3.05
N THR A 326 -5.47 -10.99 -1.98
CA THR A 326 -4.47 -11.26 -0.94
C THR A 326 -3.17 -11.72 -1.58
N TRP A 327 -3.23 -12.74 -2.43
CA TRP A 327 -2.04 -13.31 -3.08
C TRP A 327 -1.41 -12.32 -4.05
N HIS A 328 -2.20 -11.56 -4.81
CA HIS A 328 -1.71 -10.53 -5.71
C HIS A 328 -0.86 -9.47 -4.97
N ILE A 329 -1.37 -8.93 -3.86
CA ILE A 329 -0.70 -7.89 -3.07
C ILE A 329 0.51 -8.46 -2.33
N GLN A 330 0.32 -9.59 -1.63
CA GLN A 330 1.38 -10.21 -0.84
C GLN A 330 2.56 -10.64 -1.71
N LEU A 331 2.30 -11.22 -2.89
CA LEU A 331 3.35 -11.61 -3.83
C LEU A 331 4.08 -10.39 -4.40
N ALA A 332 3.39 -9.27 -4.63
CA ALA A 332 4.03 -8.04 -5.10
C ALA A 332 5.12 -7.58 -4.12
N ILE A 333 4.82 -7.56 -2.82
CA ILE A 333 5.80 -7.23 -1.77
C ILE A 333 6.93 -8.28 -1.75
N PHE A 334 6.58 -9.57 -1.78
CA PHE A 334 7.59 -10.64 -1.68
C PHE A 334 8.61 -10.60 -2.82
N TRP A 335 8.18 -10.49 -4.08
CA TRP A 335 9.13 -10.54 -5.19
C TRP A 335 9.96 -9.27 -5.28
N ILE A 336 9.36 -8.09 -5.03
CA ILE A 336 10.08 -6.81 -5.01
C ILE A 336 11.16 -6.87 -3.94
N ALA A 337 10.78 -7.12 -2.68
CA ALA A 337 11.75 -7.22 -1.58
C ALA A 337 12.82 -8.29 -1.84
N THR A 338 12.43 -9.48 -2.31
CA THR A 338 13.38 -10.59 -2.59
C THR A 338 14.41 -10.21 -3.65
N SER A 339 14.00 -9.48 -4.70
CA SER A 339 14.92 -9.02 -5.75
C SER A 339 15.97 -8.05 -5.21
N TRP A 340 15.61 -7.25 -4.21
CA TRP A 340 16.51 -6.27 -3.59
C TRP A 340 17.41 -6.91 -2.55
N LEU A 341 16.88 -7.83 -1.75
CA LEU A 341 17.67 -8.64 -0.82
C LEU A 341 18.75 -9.41 -1.59
N ALA A 342 18.38 -10.05 -2.71
CA ALA A 342 19.31 -10.76 -3.58
C ALA A 342 20.38 -9.82 -4.18
N THR A 343 19.98 -8.62 -4.55
CA THR A 343 20.87 -7.57 -5.06
C THR A 343 21.86 -7.11 -4.00
N GLY A 344 21.40 -6.85 -2.77
CA GLY A 344 22.26 -6.51 -1.63
C GLY A 344 23.27 -7.62 -1.34
N LEU A 345 22.83 -8.89 -1.30
CA LEU A 345 23.71 -10.04 -1.07
C LEU A 345 24.76 -10.22 -2.16
N TYR A 346 24.43 -9.86 -3.40
CA TYR A 346 25.39 -9.85 -4.51
C TYR A 346 26.39 -8.70 -4.37
N TYR A 347 25.91 -7.48 -4.05
CA TYR A 347 26.79 -6.32 -3.98
C TYR A 347 27.61 -6.22 -2.69
N ALA A 348 27.21 -6.84 -1.59
CA ALA A 348 27.94 -6.71 -0.34
C ALA A 348 29.39 -7.24 -0.41
N PRO A 349 29.67 -8.44 -0.98
CA PRO A 349 31.04 -8.90 -1.23
C PRO A 349 31.76 -8.08 -2.30
N VAL A 350 31.02 -7.58 -3.28
CA VAL A 350 31.52 -6.75 -4.38
C VAL A 350 32.04 -5.42 -3.84
N ILE A 351 31.33 -4.80 -2.90
CA ILE A 351 31.69 -3.55 -2.21
C ILE A 351 32.95 -3.74 -1.36
N SER A 352 33.03 -4.82 -0.58
CA SER A 352 34.15 -5.02 0.35
C SER A 352 35.36 -5.72 -0.24
N GLY A 353 35.22 -6.34 -1.41
CA GLY A 353 36.24 -7.22 -1.99
C GLY A 353 36.48 -8.49 -1.16
N HIS A 354 35.57 -8.83 -0.25
CA HIS A 354 35.75 -9.90 0.73
C HIS A 354 34.53 -10.82 0.77
N GLU A 355 34.76 -12.14 0.71
CA GLU A 355 33.75 -13.14 0.97
C GLU A 355 33.92 -13.74 2.38
N PRO A 356 32.98 -13.50 3.30
CA PRO A 356 33.03 -14.09 4.63
C PRO A 356 32.94 -15.63 4.60
N LYS A 357 33.53 -16.28 5.61
CA LYS A 357 33.34 -17.74 5.81
C LYS A 357 31.86 -18.07 5.95
N TYR A 358 31.44 -19.14 5.30
CA TYR A 358 30.06 -19.66 5.26
C TYR A 358 29.02 -18.71 4.62
N GLN A 359 29.44 -17.67 3.88
CA GLN A 359 28.50 -16.73 3.27
C GLN A 359 27.52 -17.42 2.30
N ARG A 360 28.01 -18.31 1.44
CA ARG A 360 27.15 -19.12 0.54
C ARG A 360 26.13 -19.96 1.30
N LEU A 361 26.51 -20.56 2.43
CA LEU A 361 25.59 -21.34 3.25
C LEU A 361 24.47 -20.45 3.81
N GLY A 362 24.82 -19.28 4.36
CA GLY A 362 23.85 -18.32 4.85
C GLY A 362 22.88 -17.83 3.76
N VAL A 363 23.39 -17.53 2.56
CA VAL A 363 22.56 -17.19 1.39
C VAL A 363 21.63 -18.35 1.02
N ASN A 364 22.08 -19.60 1.12
CA ASN A 364 21.23 -20.75 0.85
C ASN A 364 20.15 -20.99 1.92
N LEU A 365 20.49 -20.79 3.18
CA LEU A 365 19.57 -20.91 4.32
C LEU A 365 18.47 -19.85 4.22
N LEU A 366 18.85 -18.60 3.99
CA LEU A 366 17.89 -17.50 3.81
C LEU A 366 16.94 -17.77 2.64
N PHE A 367 17.47 -18.29 1.52
CA PHE A 367 16.63 -18.66 0.38
C PHE A 367 15.58 -19.71 0.74
N GLY A 368 15.99 -20.77 1.46
CA GLY A 368 15.07 -21.81 1.92
C GLY A 368 14.01 -21.25 2.88
N ALA A 369 14.41 -20.38 3.81
CA ALA A 369 13.50 -19.72 4.73
C ALA A 369 12.45 -18.89 3.99
N LEU A 370 12.85 -18.07 3.02
CA LEU A 370 11.93 -17.27 2.21
C LEU A 370 10.92 -18.13 1.44
N LEU A 371 11.36 -19.25 0.86
CA LEU A 371 10.44 -20.18 0.18
C LEU A 371 9.40 -20.77 1.13
N VAL A 372 9.82 -21.20 2.32
CA VAL A 372 8.91 -21.73 3.34
C VAL A 372 7.92 -20.65 3.78
N ILE A 373 8.38 -19.41 3.98
CA ILE A 373 7.51 -18.28 4.33
C ILE A 373 6.47 -18.01 3.24
N VAL A 374 6.88 -17.93 1.98
CA VAL A 374 5.97 -17.65 0.86
C VAL A 374 4.93 -18.77 0.75
N VAL A 375 5.35 -20.03 0.62
CA VAL A 375 4.39 -21.15 0.45
C VAL A 375 3.51 -21.32 1.68
N GLY A 376 4.10 -21.23 2.88
CA GLY A 376 3.38 -21.39 4.14
C GLY A 376 2.37 -20.29 4.39
N SER A 377 2.71 -19.03 4.12
CA SER A 377 1.78 -17.90 4.27
C SER A 377 0.61 -17.96 3.28
N LEU A 378 0.86 -18.27 2.00
CA LEU A 378 -0.20 -18.41 1.00
C LEU A 378 -1.17 -19.55 1.35
N ALA A 379 -0.64 -20.70 1.79
CA ALA A 379 -1.45 -21.82 2.25
C ALA A 379 -2.25 -21.47 3.52
N GLY A 380 -1.64 -20.74 4.45
CA GLY A 380 -2.29 -20.20 5.64
C GLY A 380 -3.46 -19.29 5.30
N GLN A 381 -3.24 -18.30 4.43
CA GLN A 381 -4.24 -17.35 3.96
C GLN A 381 -5.43 -18.06 3.30
N PHE A 382 -5.17 -19.08 2.47
CA PHE A 382 -6.22 -19.94 1.90
C PHE A 382 -7.04 -20.63 3.00
N MET A 383 -6.38 -21.26 3.98
CA MET A 383 -7.09 -21.93 5.08
C MET A 383 -7.90 -20.95 5.95
N GLY A 384 -7.40 -19.71 6.13
CA GLY A 384 -8.09 -18.64 6.84
C GLY A 384 -9.37 -18.20 6.12
N ILE A 385 -9.23 -17.72 4.88
CA ILE A 385 -10.35 -17.19 4.07
C ILE A 385 -11.41 -18.28 3.81
N MET A 386 -10.99 -19.52 3.57
CA MET A 386 -11.92 -20.65 3.37
C MET A 386 -12.61 -21.13 4.65
N GLN A 387 -12.51 -20.39 5.76
CA GLN A 387 -13.12 -20.68 7.06
C GLN A 387 -12.72 -22.06 7.63
N LYS A 388 -11.47 -22.50 7.39
CA LYS A 388 -10.94 -23.77 7.89
C LYS A 388 -10.15 -23.64 9.20
N LEU A 389 -9.98 -22.41 9.71
CA LEU A 389 -9.29 -22.10 10.96
C LEU A 389 -10.23 -21.43 11.98
N GLY A 390 -9.92 -21.62 13.27
CA GLY A 390 -10.53 -20.83 14.35
C GLY A 390 -10.01 -19.39 14.36
N LEU A 391 -10.64 -18.51 15.13
CA LEU A 391 -10.29 -17.08 15.14
C LEU A 391 -8.88 -16.79 15.71
N ILE A 392 -8.37 -17.65 16.61
CA ILE A 392 -7.02 -17.50 17.16
C ILE A 392 -6.00 -18.01 16.13
N GLU A 393 -6.23 -19.21 15.62
CA GLU A 393 -5.36 -19.90 14.66
C GLU A 393 -5.27 -19.11 13.35
N ASN A 394 -6.36 -18.48 12.93
CA ASN A 394 -6.39 -17.62 11.75
C ASN A 394 -5.43 -16.43 11.90
N PHE A 395 -5.43 -15.73 13.04
CA PHE A 395 -4.51 -14.61 13.25
C PHE A 395 -3.03 -15.06 13.22
N TRP A 396 -2.74 -16.25 13.75
CA TRP A 396 -1.36 -16.75 13.84
C TRP A 396 -0.84 -17.37 12.56
N PHE A 397 -1.61 -18.26 11.95
CA PHE A 397 -1.16 -19.08 10.81
C PHE A 397 -1.95 -18.83 9.54
N GLY A 398 -3.08 -18.14 9.63
CA GLY A 398 -3.99 -17.85 8.52
C GLY A 398 -3.82 -16.46 7.94
N HIS A 399 -4.90 -15.68 7.98
CA HIS A 399 -5.04 -14.35 7.39
C HIS A 399 -5.24 -13.27 8.47
N GLN A 400 -4.39 -12.24 8.52
CA GLN A 400 -4.53 -11.14 9.50
C GLN A 400 -5.65 -10.15 9.16
N GLY A 401 -6.08 -10.07 7.91
CA GLY A 401 -7.22 -9.24 7.49
C GLY A 401 -6.88 -7.77 7.21
N TYR A 402 -5.60 -7.43 7.24
CA TYR A 402 -5.10 -6.08 6.97
C TYR A 402 -4.25 -6.12 5.70
N GLU A 403 -4.68 -5.37 4.68
CA GLU A 403 -4.01 -5.40 3.37
C GLU A 403 -2.53 -4.99 3.52
N TYR A 404 -1.69 -5.62 2.70
CA TYR A 404 -0.21 -5.55 2.71
C TYR A 404 0.46 -6.31 3.87
N VAL A 405 -0.27 -6.68 4.92
CA VAL A 405 0.23 -7.45 6.07
C VAL A 405 -0.67 -8.65 6.35
N ASP A 406 -1.12 -9.30 5.27
CA ASP A 406 -2.15 -10.33 5.31
C ASP A 406 -1.66 -11.66 5.90
N LEU A 407 -0.36 -11.96 5.77
CA LEU A 407 0.23 -13.19 6.31
C LEU A 407 0.03 -13.32 7.82
N GLY A 408 -0.35 -14.50 8.31
CA GLY A 408 -0.48 -14.76 9.74
C GLY A 408 0.74 -14.35 10.58
N ARG A 409 0.52 -14.02 11.86
CA ARG A 409 1.54 -13.51 12.79
C ARG A 409 2.80 -14.39 12.88
N PHE A 410 2.65 -15.72 12.84
CA PHE A 410 3.78 -16.66 12.82
C PHE A 410 4.66 -16.43 11.58
N TRP A 411 4.04 -16.36 10.40
CA TRP A 411 4.75 -16.12 9.14
C TRP A 411 5.41 -14.75 9.12
N GLN A 412 4.77 -13.75 9.72
CA GLN A 412 5.34 -12.41 9.87
C GLN A 412 6.58 -12.39 10.77
N ILE A 413 6.53 -13.06 11.93
CA ILE A 413 7.69 -13.18 12.82
C ILE A 413 8.82 -13.96 12.12
N PHE A 414 8.48 -15.02 11.38
CA PHE A 414 9.46 -15.78 10.62
C PHE A 414 10.11 -14.93 9.52
N LEU A 415 9.34 -14.11 8.80
CA LEU A 415 9.88 -13.13 7.86
C LEU A 415 10.81 -12.12 8.53
N PHE A 416 10.42 -11.61 9.70
CA PHE A 416 11.25 -10.69 10.48
C PHE A 416 12.61 -11.31 10.86
N ILE A 417 12.61 -12.57 11.31
CA ILE A 417 13.84 -13.34 11.55
C ILE A 417 14.66 -13.47 10.26
N GLY A 418 14.00 -13.77 9.13
CA GLY A 418 14.64 -13.83 7.81
C GLY A 418 15.34 -12.51 7.42
N LEU A 419 14.72 -11.36 7.69
CA LEU A 419 15.31 -10.04 7.47
C LEU A 419 16.54 -9.79 8.36
N PHE A 420 16.54 -10.27 9.61
CA PHE A 420 17.71 -10.19 10.48
C PHE A 420 18.85 -11.13 10.05
N ILE A 421 18.52 -12.32 9.54
CA ILE A 421 19.50 -13.21 8.90
C ILE A 421 20.12 -12.50 7.69
N TRP A 422 19.30 -11.88 6.84
CA TRP A 422 19.78 -11.08 5.72
C TRP A 422 20.69 -9.93 6.17
N LEU A 423 20.27 -9.15 7.18
CA LEU A 423 21.07 -8.05 7.73
C LEU A 423 22.42 -8.53 8.25
N PHE A 424 22.45 -9.68 8.94
CA PHE A 424 23.68 -10.30 9.41
C PHE A 424 24.63 -10.66 8.24
N LEU A 425 24.10 -11.21 7.15
CA LEU A 425 24.87 -11.54 5.95
C LEU A 425 25.42 -10.30 5.24
N MET A 426 24.62 -9.23 5.18
CA MET A 426 25.03 -7.93 4.67
C MET A 426 26.14 -7.33 5.53
N GLY A 427 25.91 -7.25 6.85
CA GLY A 427 26.84 -6.64 7.81
C GLY A 427 28.20 -7.31 7.80
N ARG A 428 28.26 -8.65 7.82
CA ARG A 428 29.53 -9.41 7.74
C ARG A 428 30.31 -9.12 6.46
N SER A 429 29.59 -9.00 5.34
CA SER A 429 30.21 -8.74 4.05
C SER A 429 30.70 -7.29 3.93
N LEU A 430 29.96 -6.33 4.47
CA LEU A 430 30.28 -4.90 4.40
C LEU A 430 31.27 -4.42 5.49
N TRP A 431 31.45 -5.21 6.56
CA TRP A 431 32.30 -4.84 7.69
C TRP A 431 33.73 -4.42 7.33
N PRO A 432 34.45 -5.10 6.40
CA PRO A 432 35.78 -4.68 5.99
C PRO A 432 35.78 -3.29 5.32
N ALA A 433 34.78 -2.99 4.49
CA ALA A 433 34.64 -1.70 3.82
C ALA A 433 34.33 -0.56 4.81
N LEU A 434 33.56 -0.84 5.87
CA LEU A 434 33.27 0.15 6.92
C LEU A 434 34.49 0.52 7.77
N LYS A 435 35.42 -0.43 7.96
CA LYS A 435 36.65 -0.23 8.72
C LYS A 435 37.70 0.58 7.95
N GLN A 436 37.67 0.52 6.63
CA GLN A 436 38.59 1.29 5.78
C GLN A 436 38.24 2.78 5.84
N LYS A 437 39.25 3.61 6.12
CA LYS A 437 39.13 5.07 6.04
C LYS A 437 39.26 5.50 4.57
N SER A 438 38.21 5.33 3.77
CA SER A 438 38.14 5.74 2.37
C SER A 438 37.18 6.92 2.14
N GLU A 439 37.29 7.58 0.98
CA GLU A 439 36.33 8.59 0.55
C GLU A 439 34.91 8.02 0.36
N SER A 440 34.79 6.73 0.02
CA SER A 440 33.52 6.02 -0.15
C SER A 440 32.85 5.62 1.16
N ARG A 441 33.53 5.78 2.31
CA ARG A 441 33.03 5.34 3.63
C ARG A 441 31.67 5.93 3.97
N SER A 442 31.39 7.18 3.59
CA SER A 442 30.08 7.80 3.84
C SER A 442 28.95 7.07 3.09
N LEU A 443 29.17 6.73 1.83
CA LEU A 443 28.20 6.00 0.99
C LEU A 443 27.97 4.58 1.53
N VAL A 444 29.03 3.89 1.94
CA VAL A 444 28.94 2.56 2.57
C VAL A 444 28.21 2.63 3.93
N THR A 445 28.47 3.69 4.72
CA THR A 445 27.78 3.90 6.01
C THR A 445 26.29 4.08 5.79
N LEU A 446 25.90 4.90 4.82
CA LEU A 446 24.49 5.10 4.49
C LEU A 446 23.83 3.82 3.97
N PHE A 447 24.55 3.00 3.19
CA PHE A 447 24.05 1.70 2.73
C PHE A 447 23.77 0.74 3.89
N VAL A 448 24.62 0.75 4.92
CA VAL A 448 24.44 -0.04 6.12
C VAL A 448 23.27 0.49 6.96
N ILE A 449 23.14 1.80 7.11
CA ILE A 449 21.99 2.42 7.78
C ILE A 449 20.68 2.02 7.08
N ALA A 450 20.62 2.13 5.75
CA ALA A 450 19.45 1.73 4.97
C ALA A 450 19.16 0.23 5.12
N SER A 451 20.19 -0.63 5.12
CA SER A 451 20.03 -2.08 5.35
C SER A 451 19.49 -2.38 6.75
N VAL A 452 19.97 -1.68 7.78
CA VAL A 452 19.44 -1.80 9.15
C VAL A 452 17.99 -1.34 9.20
N ALA A 453 17.65 -0.22 8.54
CA ALA A 453 16.29 0.30 8.51
C ALA A 453 15.32 -0.71 7.88
N ILE A 454 15.68 -1.32 6.75
CA ILE A 454 14.90 -2.38 6.10
C ILE A 454 14.64 -3.56 7.07
N ALA A 455 15.64 -4.03 7.81
CA ALA A 455 15.39 -5.16 8.71
C ALA A 455 14.61 -4.76 9.96
N ALA A 456 14.95 -3.65 10.60
CA ALA A 456 14.42 -3.26 11.89
C ALA A 456 12.98 -2.72 11.82
N PHE A 457 12.65 -1.91 10.82
CA PHE A 457 11.34 -1.24 10.77
C PHE A 457 10.18 -2.16 10.39
N TYR A 458 10.45 -3.32 9.79
CA TYR A 458 9.43 -4.36 9.66
C TYR A 458 8.91 -4.82 11.04
N GLY A 459 9.69 -4.63 12.11
CA GLY A 459 9.30 -4.90 13.49
C GLY A 459 8.14 -4.03 13.99
N ALA A 460 7.91 -2.86 13.40
CA ALA A 460 6.69 -2.07 13.68
C ALA A 460 5.41 -2.86 13.34
N GLY A 461 5.53 -3.80 12.40
CA GLY A 461 4.49 -4.76 12.03
C GLY A 461 4.03 -5.66 13.17
N LEU A 462 4.82 -5.79 14.24
CA LEU A 462 4.55 -6.65 15.39
C LEU A 462 3.84 -5.90 16.54
N MET A 463 3.57 -4.61 16.38
CA MET A 463 3.08 -3.75 17.47
C MET A 463 1.56 -3.81 17.71
N TRP A 464 0.81 -4.56 16.89
CA TRP A 464 -0.61 -4.82 17.12
C TRP A 464 -0.88 -6.31 17.44
N GLY A 465 -1.91 -6.54 18.25
CA GLY A 465 -2.46 -7.86 18.49
C GLY A 465 -3.73 -8.11 17.68
N ARG A 466 -4.31 -9.29 17.85
CA ARG A 466 -5.54 -9.72 17.18
C ARG A 466 -6.72 -8.76 17.38
N GLN A 467 -6.91 -8.30 18.62
CA GLN A 467 -8.05 -7.46 19.04
C GLN A 467 -7.65 -6.00 19.36
N THR A 468 -6.55 -5.52 18.76
CA THR A 468 -6.13 -4.12 18.88
C THR A 468 -7.17 -3.20 18.24
N ASN A 469 -7.42 -2.04 18.86
CA ASN A 469 -8.31 -1.02 18.31
C ASN A 469 -7.89 -0.67 16.88
N LEU A 470 -8.86 -0.61 15.96
CA LEU A 470 -8.59 -0.43 14.53
C LEU A 470 -7.74 0.82 14.24
N ALA A 471 -7.96 1.95 14.92
CA ALA A 471 -7.16 3.17 14.71
C ALA A 471 -5.67 2.97 15.02
N MET A 472 -5.37 2.15 16.03
CA MET A 472 -3.99 1.81 16.39
C MET A 472 -3.39 0.72 15.49
N ALA A 473 -4.20 -0.22 15.02
CA ALA A 473 -3.76 -1.18 14.01
C ALA A 473 -3.39 -0.45 12.70
N GLU A 474 -4.21 0.50 12.26
CA GLU A 474 -3.95 1.36 11.11
C GLU A 474 -2.67 2.18 11.30
N TYR A 475 -2.49 2.85 12.44
CA TYR A 475 -1.26 3.59 12.74
C TYR A 475 0.00 2.72 12.54
N TRP A 476 0.06 1.54 13.16
CA TRP A 476 1.25 0.68 13.03
C TRP A 476 1.37 -0.01 11.67
N ARG A 477 0.25 -0.28 10.99
CA ARG A 477 0.25 -0.84 9.63
C ARG A 477 0.97 0.09 8.66
N TRP A 478 0.67 1.39 8.71
CA TRP A 478 1.30 2.37 7.81
C TRP A 478 2.78 2.64 8.11
N TRP A 479 3.30 2.25 9.29
CA TRP A 479 4.77 2.19 9.49
C TRP A 479 5.43 1.13 8.61
N VAL A 480 4.74 0.03 8.31
CA VAL A 480 5.28 -1.04 7.46
C VAL A 480 4.94 -0.80 5.99
N VAL A 481 3.84 -0.13 5.68
CA VAL A 481 3.46 0.13 4.29
C VAL A 481 4.12 1.42 3.77
N HIS A 482 3.77 2.58 4.34
CA HIS A 482 4.34 3.87 3.92
C HIS A 482 5.82 3.94 4.26
N LEU A 483 6.15 3.85 5.54
CA LEU A 483 7.52 4.19 5.95
C LEU A 483 8.55 3.12 5.53
N TRP A 484 8.20 1.84 5.64
CA TRP A 484 9.11 0.75 5.28
C TRP A 484 9.18 0.46 3.78
N VAL A 485 8.05 0.36 3.07
CA VAL A 485 8.06 0.14 1.60
C VAL A 485 8.35 1.42 0.83
N GLU A 486 7.78 2.56 1.20
CA GLU A 486 7.99 3.79 0.43
C GLU A 486 9.31 4.47 0.83
N GLY A 487 9.45 4.78 2.12
CA GLY A 487 10.58 5.56 2.65
C GLY A 487 11.93 4.84 2.59
N PHE A 488 12.08 3.72 3.29
CA PHE A 488 13.42 3.08 3.42
C PHE A 488 13.89 2.37 2.17
N PHE A 489 12.97 1.84 1.37
CA PHE A 489 13.33 1.23 0.09
C PHE A 489 13.83 2.28 -0.89
N GLU A 490 13.18 3.44 -1.01
CA GLU A 490 13.71 4.50 -1.88
C GLU A 490 15.14 4.90 -1.48
N VAL A 491 15.40 5.08 -0.18
CA VAL A 491 16.75 5.37 0.32
C VAL A 491 17.75 4.26 -0.02
N PHE A 492 17.38 2.99 0.21
CA PHE A 492 18.25 1.86 -0.14
C PHE A 492 18.57 1.83 -1.64
N ALA A 493 17.56 2.03 -2.49
CA ALA A 493 17.70 2.03 -3.92
C ALA A 493 18.61 3.15 -4.42
N THR A 494 18.39 4.39 -3.96
CA THR A 494 19.22 5.54 -4.31
C THR A 494 20.68 5.32 -3.91
N VAL A 495 20.93 4.72 -2.75
CA VAL A 495 22.29 4.40 -2.30
C VAL A 495 22.93 3.31 -3.15
N VAL A 496 22.20 2.25 -3.49
CA VAL A 496 22.71 1.16 -4.36
C VAL A 496 23.03 1.72 -5.74
N ILE A 497 22.11 2.45 -6.37
CA ILE A 497 22.33 3.05 -7.70
C ILE A 497 23.52 4.02 -7.66
N GLY A 498 23.59 4.89 -6.65
CA GLY A 498 24.72 5.79 -6.46
C GLY A 498 26.06 5.03 -6.34
N PHE A 499 26.07 3.91 -5.62
CA PHE A 499 27.23 3.04 -5.52
C PHE A 499 27.60 2.38 -6.87
N LEU A 500 26.62 1.92 -7.64
CA LEU A 500 26.86 1.32 -8.96
C LEU A 500 27.48 2.32 -9.93
N LEU A 501 26.95 3.54 -9.97
CA LEU A 501 27.49 4.61 -10.83
C LEU A 501 28.92 4.99 -10.44
N VAL A 502 29.22 5.07 -9.14
CA VAL A 502 30.58 5.30 -8.64
C VAL A 502 31.53 4.16 -9.03
N ARG A 503 31.08 2.92 -8.87
CA ARG A 503 31.90 1.74 -9.18
C ARG A 503 32.21 1.62 -10.67
N MET A 504 31.22 1.93 -11.51
CA MET A 504 31.38 2.03 -12.97
C MET A 504 32.18 3.27 -13.39
N GLN A 505 32.66 4.09 -12.44
CA GLN A 505 33.39 5.33 -12.66
C GLN A 505 32.64 6.31 -13.58
N LEU A 506 31.30 6.27 -13.53
CA LEU A 506 30.41 7.17 -14.26
C LEU A 506 30.12 8.45 -13.48
N VAL A 507 30.28 8.40 -12.15
CA VAL A 507 30.07 9.52 -11.24
C VAL A 507 31.18 9.54 -10.19
N GLN A 508 31.70 10.72 -9.87
CA GLN A 508 32.68 10.87 -8.78
C GLN A 508 32.11 10.50 -7.41
N ILE A 509 32.94 9.86 -6.57
CA ILE A 509 32.57 9.44 -5.20
C ILE A 509 31.98 10.62 -4.39
N LYS A 510 32.60 11.80 -4.49
CA LYS A 510 32.19 13.00 -3.76
C LYS A 510 30.82 13.50 -4.21
N THR A 511 30.58 13.57 -5.51
CA THR A 511 29.30 13.98 -6.10
C THR A 511 28.20 13.01 -5.69
N ALA A 512 28.41 11.71 -5.89
CA ALA A 512 27.44 10.69 -5.50
C ALA A 512 27.14 10.73 -3.99
N THR A 513 28.16 10.87 -3.14
CA THR A 513 27.96 10.95 -1.69
C THR A 513 27.11 12.15 -1.27
N ILE A 514 27.38 13.33 -1.85
CA ILE A 514 26.63 14.55 -1.54
C ILE A 514 25.19 14.43 -2.04
N SER A 515 25.00 14.00 -3.30
CA SER A 515 23.68 13.86 -3.90
C SER A 515 22.82 12.84 -3.17
N VAL A 516 23.34 11.63 -2.91
CA VAL A 516 22.58 10.57 -2.22
C VAL A 516 22.21 11.00 -0.80
N LEU A 517 23.13 11.61 -0.03
CA LEU A 517 22.82 12.10 1.32
C LEU A 517 21.79 13.22 1.30
N LEU A 518 21.92 14.18 0.37
CA LEU A 518 20.96 15.28 0.24
C LEU A 518 19.57 14.76 -0.14
N SER A 519 19.48 13.88 -1.14
CA SER A 519 18.23 13.23 -1.54
C SER A 519 17.61 12.48 -0.37
N THR A 520 18.41 11.73 0.39
CA THR A 520 17.94 11.01 1.59
C THR A 520 17.34 11.95 2.63
N VAL A 521 17.99 13.09 2.89
CA VAL A 521 17.49 14.11 3.84
C VAL A 521 16.16 14.68 3.37
N ILE A 522 16.05 15.02 2.08
CA ILE A 522 14.82 15.60 1.50
C ILE A 522 13.68 14.56 1.54
N PHE A 523 13.91 13.35 1.04
CA PHE A 523 12.91 12.28 1.04
C PHE A 523 12.41 11.98 2.45
N LEU A 524 13.30 11.78 3.42
CA LEU A 524 12.89 11.45 4.79
C LEU A 524 12.26 12.61 5.55
N SER A 525 12.51 13.87 5.13
CA SER A 525 11.88 15.04 5.75
C SER A 525 10.37 15.07 5.50
N GLY A 526 9.92 14.71 4.30
CA GLY A 526 8.51 14.45 4.00
C GLY A 526 8.08 13.06 4.47
N GLY A 527 8.80 12.02 4.02
CA GLY A 527 8.52 10.59 4.16
C GLY A 527 8.05 10.13 5.53
N ILE A 528 8.76 10.55 6.58
CA ILE A 528 8.51 10.06 7.93
C ILE A 528 7.18 10.58 8.47
N LEU A 529 6.89 11.87 8.28
CA LEU A 529 5.67 12.50 8.80
C LEU A 529 4.50 12.46 7.80
N GLY A 530 4.79 12.30 6.51
CA GLY A 530 3.80 12.08 5.47
C GLY A 530 3.04 10.77 5.64
N THR A 531 3.56 9.80 6.41
CA THR A 531 2.84 8.59 6.85
C THR A 531 1.43 8.90 7.38
N PHE A 532 1.22 10.07 7.98
CA PHE A 532 -0.07 10.50 8.50
C PHE A 532 -1.15 10.79 7.45
N HIS A 533 -0.81 10.89 6.16
CA HIS A 533 -1.82 11.08 5.11
C HIS A 533 -2.74 9.86 4.92
N HIS A 534 -2.32 8.68 5.38
CA HIS A 534 -3.17 7.50 5.43
C HIS A 534 -4.10 7.49 6.65
N LEU A 535 -3.85 8.36 7.63
CA LEU A 535 -4.56 8.31 8.89
C LEU A 535 -5.71 9.33 9.00
N TYR A 536 -5.87 10.24 8.03
CA TYR A 536 -6.82 11.36 8.08
C TYR A 536 -8.21 10.98 8.62
N PHE A 537 -8.74 9.83 8.21
CA PHE A 537 -10.12 9.43 8.49
C PHE A 537 -10.22 8.14 9.32
N THR A 538 -9.13 7.71 9.96
CA THR A 538 -9.03 6.43 10.68
C THR A 538 -9.13 6.55 12.21
N GLY A 539 -9.91 7.53 12.69
CA GLY A 539 -10.09 7.73 14.14
C GLY A 539 -9.03 8.61 14.80
N THR A 540 -8.26 9.41 14.05
CA THR A 540 -7.16 10.24 14.56
C THR A 540 -7.54 11.71 14.79
N PRO A 541 -6.83 12.44 15.68
CA PRO A 541 -7.08 13.87 15.89
C PRO A 541 -6.69 14.73 14.68
N ILE A 542 -7.27 15.94 14.58
CA ILE A 542 -7.01 16.91 13.48
C ILE A 542 -5.52 17.21 13.28
N ALA A 543 -4.72 17.23 14.35
CA ALA A 543 -3.29 17.50 14.25
C ALA A 543 -2.54 16.47 13.38
N VAL A 544 -2.98 15.21 13.37
CA VAL A 544 -2.44 14.16 12.48
C VAL A 544 -2.73 14.51 11.03
N LEU A 545 -3.96 14.97 10.73
CA LEU A 545 -4.34 15.43 9.40
C LEU A 545 -3.50 16.63 8.94
N ALA A 546 -3.28 17.62 9.81
CA ALA A 546 -2.47 18.79 9.51
C ALA A 546 -1.02 18.44 9.13
N LEU A 547 -0.40 17.57 9.92
CA LEU A 547 0.97 17.11 9.68
C LEU A 547 1.04 16.24 8.44
N GLY A 548 0.13 15.28 8.28
CA GLY A 548 0.06 14.43 7.10
C GLY A 548 -0.06 15.26 5.83
N ALA A 549 -0.95 16.24 5.79
CA ALA A 549 -1.14 17.10 4.62
C ALA A 549 0.11 17.91 4.27
N THR A 550 0.78 18.47 5.28
CA THR A 550 1.95 19.32 5.08
C THR A 550 3.17 18.52 4.62
N PHE A 551 3.47 17.41 5.30
CA PHE A 551 4.70 16.66 5.06
C PHE A 551 4.62 15.73 3.85
N SER A 552 3.45 15.14 3.57
CA SER A 552 3.23 14.38 2.31
C SER A 552 3.31 15.28 1.08
N ALA A 553 2.85 16.54 1.17
CA ALA A 553 3.03 17.49 0.08
C ALA A 553 4.53 17.78 -0.19
N LEU A 554 5.37 17.79 0.85
CA LEU A 554 6.81 17.93 0.69
C LEU A 554 7.49 16.69 0.09
N GLU A 555 6.89 15.50 0.19
CA GLU A 555 7.40 14.28 -0.48
C GLU A 555 7.39 14.41 -2.01
N VAL A 556 6.43 15.15 -2.57
CA VAL A 556 6.30 15.35 -4.02
C VAL A 556 7.38 16.29 -4.57
N VAL A 557 7.91 17.19 -3.74
CA VAL A 557 8.92 18.18 -4.13
C VAL A 557 10.13 17.55 -4.85
N PRO A 558 10.84 16.56 -4.29
CA PRO A 558 11.95 15.91 -4.99
C PRO A 558 11.52 15.17 -6.27
N LEU A 559 10.29 14.63 -6.32
CA LEU A 559 9.80 13.83 -7.45
C LEU A 559 9.72 14.63 -8.76
N VAL A 560 9.44 15.93 -8.67
CA VAL A 560 9.44 16.85 -9.83
C VAL A 560 10.82 16.98 -10.47
N PHE A 561 11.91 16.74 -9.71
CA PHE A 561 13.28 16.87 -10.19
C PHE A 561 13.89 15.56 -10.69
N VAL A 562 13.21 14.43 -10.52
CA VAL A 562 13.68 13.10 -10.94
C VAL A 562 13.90 13.03 -12.47
N GLY A 563 13.23 13.90 -13.25
CA GLY A 563 13.50 14.05 -14.68
C GLY A 563 14.94 14.44 -15.03
N PHE A 564 15.63 15.21 -14.18
CA PHE A 564 17.05 15.54 -14.38
C PHE A 564 17.93 14.30 -14.21
N GLU A 565 17.62 13.44 -13.24
CA GLU A 565 18.30 12.16 -13.03
C GLU A 565 18.05 11.20 -14.20
N ALA A 566 16.81 11.08 -14.67
CA ALA A 566 16.45 10.28 -15.84
C ALA A 566 17.26 10.68 -17.09
N TRP A 567 17.37 11.99 -17.32
CA TRP A 567 18.14 12.54 -18.44
C TRP A 567 19.64 12.27 -18.29
N GLY A 568 20.18 12.42 -17.08
CA GLY A 568 21.55 12.04 -16.75
C GLY A 568 21.83 10.57 -17.06
N ASN A 569 20.98 9.67 -16.57
CA ASN A 569 21.06 8.23 -16.81
C ASN A 569 20.97 7.88 -18.31
N LEU A 570 20.10 8.55 -19.06
CA LEU A 570 19.99 8.37 -20.50
C LEU A 570 21.27 8.81 -21.23
N ARG A 571 21.85 9.96 -20.88
CA ARG A 571 23.13 10.41 -21.45
C ARG A 571 24.25 9.43 -21.12
N LEU A 572 24.32 8.97 -19.88
CA LEU A 572 25.29 7.96 -19.44
C LEU A 572 25.14 6.66 -20.23
N SER A 573 23.92 6.19 -20.51
CA SER A 573 23.70 4.96 -21.30
C SER A 573 24.33 4.98 -22.70
N ARG A 574 24.60 6.19 -23.24
CA ARG A 574 25.16 6.42 -24.57
C ARG A 574 26.63 6.85 -24.55
N SER A 575 27.25 6.91 -23.38
CA SER A 575 28.56 7.55 -23.18
C SER A 575 29.76 6.70 -23.60
N ALA A 576 29.66 5.37 -23.61
CA ALA A 576 30.72 4.47 -24.05
C ALA A 576 30.15 3.15 -24.62
N ASP A 577 30.91 2.48 -25.49
CA ASP A 577 30.46 1.25 -26.15
C ASP A 577 30.16 0.11 -25.17
N TRP A 578 30.96 -0.02 -24.11
CA TRP A 578 30.74 -1.05 -23.11
C TRP A 578 29.51 -0.76 -22.24
N VAL A 579 29.11 0.51 -22.06
CA VAL A 579 27.92 0.91 -21.30
C VAL A 579 26.64 0.48 -22.03
N LYS A 580 26.69 0.36 -23.36
CA LYS A 580 25.56 -0.16 -24.18
C LYS A 580 25.13 -1.56 -23.75
N ASN A 581 26.04 -2.35 -23.16
CA ASN A 581 25.72 -3.66 -22.59
C ASN A 581 24.78 -3.61 -21.38
N TYR A 582 24.70 -2.45 -20.71
CA TYR A 582 23.82 -2.18 -19.56
C TYR A 582 22.56 -1.39 -19.96
N LYS A 583 22.31 -1.22 -21.26
CA LYS A 583 21.18 -0.45 -21.79
C LYS A 583 19.85 -0.80 -21.12
N TRP A 584 19.47 -2.07 -21.07
CA TRP A 584 18.16 -2.48 -20.54
C TRP A 584 18.01 -2.25 -19.03
N PRO A 585 18.96 -2.65 -18.16
CA PRO A 585 18.96 -2.23 -16.76
C PRO A 585 18.79 -0.70 -16.59
N ILE A 586 19.53 0.11 -17.35
CA ILE A 586 19.44 1.57 -17.28
C ILE A 586 18.07 2.07 -17.77
N TYR A 587 17.50 1.48 -18.82
CA TYR A 587 16.16 1.84 -19.30
C TYR A 587 15.08 1.55 -18.26
N PHE A 588 15.20 0.46 -17.50
CA PHE A 588 14.32 0.23 -16.35
C PHE A 588 14.49 1.31 -15.27
N PHE A 589 15.71 1.78 -14.97
CA PHE A 589 15.89 2.93 -14.06
C PHE A 589 15.33 4.25 -14.62
N ILE A 590 15.34 4.44 -15.93
CA ILE A 590 14.65 5.58 -16.57
C ILE A 590 13.13 5.45 -16.40
N ALA A 591 12.58 4.24 -16.53
CA ALA A 591 11.16 3.98 -16.28
C ALA A 591 10.79 4.22 -14.81
N VAL A 592 11.65 3.81 -13.86
CA VAL A 592 11.50 4.13 -12.43
C VAL A 592 11.36 5.64 -12.26
N ALA A 593 12.28 6.41 -12.84
CA ALA A 593 12.28 7.86 -12.73
C ALA A 593 10.99 8.50 -13.32
N PHE A 594 10.53 8.01 -14.47
CA PHE A 594 9.28 8.44 -15.09
C PHE A 594 8.05 8.15 -14.22
N TRP A 595 7.93 6.91 -13.74
CA TRP A 595 6.80 6.50 -12.90
C TRP A 595 6.88 7.06 -11.48
N ASN A 596 8.05 7.45 -11.00
CA ASN A 596 8.16 8.15 -9.72
C ASN A 596 7.52 9.55 -9.83
N LEU A 597 7.76 10.26 -10.93
CA LEU A 597 7.07 11.52 -11.21
C LEU A 597 5.57 11.32 -11.45
N VAL A 598 5.19 10.40 -12.34
CA VAL A 598 3.79 10.27 -12.78
C VAL A 598 2.94 9.51 -11.76
N GLY A 599 3.41 8.35 -11.32
CA GLY A 599 2.69 7.48 -10.38
C GLY A 599 2.69 7.99 -8.96
N ALA A 600 3.86 8.23 -8.38
CA ALA A 600 3.97 8.72 -7.01
C ALA A 600 3.72 10.24 -6.91
N GLY A 601 4.29 11.05 -7.81
CA GLY A 601 4.11 12.51 -7.80
C GLY A 601 2.71 12.96 -8.23
N ILE A 602 2.34 12.78 -9.50
CA ILE A 602 1.08 13.31 -10.05
C ILE A 602 -0.13 12.55 -9.50
N PHE A 603 -0.17 11.22 -9.66
CA PHE A 603 -1.32 10.44 -9.19
C PHE A 603 -1.36 10.27 -7.66
N GLY A 604 -0.22 10.32 -6.97
CA GLY A 604 -0.21 10.41 -5.50
C GLY A 604 -0.76 11.75 -5.02
N PHE A 605 -0.29 12.88 -5.58
CA PHE A 605 -0.81 14.19 -5.17
C PHE A 605 -2.27 14.44 -5.58
N LEU A 606 -2.78 13.76 -6.61
CA LEU A 606 -4.20 13.79 -6.96
C LEU A 606 -5.11 13.40 -5.78
N ILE A 607 -4.67 12.43 -4.98
CA ILE A 607 -5.43 11.91 -3.84
C ILE A 607 -4.88 12.38 -2.48
N ASN A 608 -3.86 13.23 -2.45
CA ASN A 608 -3.16 13.58 -1.21
C ASN A 608 -3.83 14.68 -0.35
N PRO A 609 -4.30 15.81 -0.92
CA PRO A 609 -4.86 16.88 -0.10
C PRO A 609 -6.11 16.41 0.67
N PRO A 610 -6.30 16.81 1.94
CA PRO A 610 -7.39 16.30 2.76
C PRO A 610 -8.79 16.41 2.13
N ILE A 611 -9.10 17.50 1.43
CA ILE A 611 -10.40 17.65 0.77
C ILE A 611 -10.59 16.68 -0.40
N ALA A 612 -9.53 16.40 -1.16
CA ALA A 612 -9.58 15.44 -2.26
C ALA A 612 -9.75 14.03 -1.68
N LEU A 613 -8.91 13.67 -0.72
CA LEU A 613 -8.96 12.35 -0.08
C LEU A 613 -10.29 12.10 0.63
N TYR A 614 -10.94 13.13 1.18
CA TYR A 614 -12.25 13.00 1.82
C TYR A 614 -13.31 12.35 0.91
N TYR A 615 -13.30 12.68 -0.38
CA TYR A 615 -14.22 12.11 -1.36
C TYR A 615 -13.63 10.93 -2.14
N MET A 616 -12.30 10.80 -2.17
CA MET A 616 -11.57 9.83 -3.00
C MET A 616 -11.04 8.61 -2.24
N GLN A 617 -11.00 8.65 -0.90
CA GLN A 617 -10.54 7.52 -0.09
C GLN A 617 -11.43 6.31 -0.30
N GLY A 618 -10.81 5.18 -0.67
CA GLY A 618 -11.52 3.95 -0.99
C GLY A 618 -12.10 3.90 -2.41
N LEU A 619 -11.68 4.77 -3.34
CA LEU A 619 -12.12 4.73 -4.75
C LEU A 619 -11.04 4.19 -5.68
N ASN A 620 -11.38 3.92 -6.95
CA ASN A 620 -10.44 3.42 -7.96
C ASN A 620 -9.30 4.40 -8.31
N THR A 621 -9.30 5.64 -7.82
CA THR A 621 -8.12 6.52 -7.91
C THR A 621 -6.96 6.08 -7.01
N THR A 622 -7.23 5.36 -5.91
CA THR A 622 -6.18 4.75 -5.09
C THR A 622 -5.41 3.66 -5.85
N PRO A 623 -6.03 2.68 -6.55
CA PRO A 623 -5.28 1.72 -7.35
C PRO A 623 -4.66 2.31 -8.62
N VAL A 624 -5.11 3.46 -9.14
CA VAL A 624 -4.34 4.22 -10.16
C VAL A 624 -2.94 4.53 -9.62
N HIS A 625 -2.89 5.19 -8.45
CA HIS A 625 -1.64 5.50 -7.78
C HIS A 625 -0.91 4.22 -7.37
N GLY A 626 -1.59 3.27 -6.74
CA GLY A 626 -1.01 2.01 -6.26
C GLY A 626 -0.28 1.21 -7.34
N HIS A 627 -0.88 0.98 -8.51
CA HIS A 627 -0.19 0.27 -9.59
C HIS A 627 0.95 1.08 -10.20
N THR A 628 0.74 2.37 -10.44
CA THR A 628 1.74 3.22 -11.11
C THR A 628 2.93 3.55 -10.20
N ALA A 629 2.74 3.63 -8.89
CA ALA A 629 3.80 3.81 -7.91
C ALA A 629 4.45 2.47 -7.54
N LEU A 630 3.70 1.49 -7.02
CA LEU A 630 4.29 0.23 -6.53
C LEU A 630 5.01 -0.54 -7.65
N PHE A 631 4.32 -0.78 -8.78
CA PHE A 631 4.95 -1.49 -9.90
C PHE A 631 5.85 -0.54 -10.71
N GLY A 632 5.37 0.65 -11.05
CA GLY A 632 6.11 1.57 -11.92
C GLY A 632 7.42 2.07 -11.31
N VAL A 633 7.51 2.22 -9.99
CA VAL A 633 8.73 2.59 -9.27
C VAL A 633 9.43 1.33 -8.76
N TYR A 634 8.88 0.66 -7.75
CA TYR A 634 9.60 -0.43 -7.07
C TYR A 634 9.68 -1.71 -7.88
N GLY A 635 8.66 -2.02 -8.67
CA GLY A 635 8.67 -3.15 -9.58
C GLY A 635 9.71 -3.00 -10.70
N MET A 636 9.70 -1.85 -11.40
CA MET A 636 10.69 -1.54 -12.43
C MET A 636 12.11 -1.51 -11.86
N LEU A 637 12.28 -1.00 -10.64
CA LEU A 637 13.56 -0.99 -9.94
C LEU A 637 14.04 -2.41 -9.62
N GLY A 638 13.18 -3.27 -9.09
CA GLY A 638 13.50 -4.67 -8.82
C GLY A 638 13.93 -5.41 -10.09
N ILE A 639 13.24 -5.18 -11.21
CA ILE A 639 13.60 -5.72 -12.53
C ILE A 639 14.95 -5.15 -13.00
N GLY A 640 15.16 -3.83 -12.88
CA GLY A 640 16.40 -3.17 -13.25
C GLY A 640 17.62 -3.70 -12.49
N LEU A 641 17.51 -3.83 -11.16
CA LEU A 641 18.54 -4.39 -10.31
C LEU A 641 18.84 -5.86 -10.63
N MET A 642 17.79 -6.68 -10.81
CA MET A 642 17.93 -8.07 -11.25
C MET A 642 18.69 -8.17 -12.57
N LEU A 643 18.28 -7.43 -13.59
CA LEU A 643 18.93 -7.46 -14.90
C LEU A 643 20.39 -6.97 -14.81
N PHE A 644 20.66 -5.98 -13.96
CA PHE A 644 22.02 -5.49 -13.74
C PHE A 644 22.91 -6.59 -13.17
N VAL A 645 22.46 -7.28 -12.11
CA VAL A 645 23.20 -8.39 -11.50
C VAL A 645 23.41 -9.54 -12.50
N LEU A 646 22.36 -9.91 -13.25
CA LEU A 646 22.45 -10.94 -14.29
C LEU A 646 23.46 -10.57 -15.39
N ARG A 647 23.59 -9.28 -15.72
CA ARG A 647 24.58 -8.80 -16.69
C ARG A 647 26.00 -8.93 -16.15
N GLU A 648 26.23 -8.50 -14.90
CA GLU A 648 27.56 -8.57 -14.29
C GLU A 648 28.05 -10.00 -14.06
N MET A 649 27.14 -10.92 -13.74
CA MET A 649 27.50 -12.33 -13.60
C MET A 649 28.00 -12.97 -14.90
N ASN A 650 27.64 -12.39 -16.07
CA ASN A 650 27.97 -12.94 -17.37
C ASN A 650 28.34 -11.85 -18.39
N LEU A 651 29.46 -11.16 -18.15
CA LEU A 651 29.95 -10.08 -19.01
C LEU A 651 30.36 -10.53 -20.42
N GLY A 652 30.73 -11.80 -20.59
CA GLY A 652 31.28 -12.35 -21.84
C GLY A 652 30.25 -12.69 -22.91
N VAL A 653 28.95 -12.68 -22.60
CA VAL A 653 27.89 -13.04 -23.55
C VAL A 653 27.18 -11.82 -24.12
N VAL A 654 26.77 -11.92 -25.38
CA VAL A 654 25.93 -10.90 -26.02
C VAL A 654 24.46 -11.30 -25.87
N TRP A 655 23.64 -10.41 -25.32
CA TRP A 655 22.22 -10.66 -25.13
C TRP A 655 21.44 -10.49 -26.45
N LYS A 656 20.51 -11.40 -26.74
CA LYS A 656 19.50 -11.21 -27.78
C LYS A 656 18.43 -10.25 -27.26
N GLU A 657 18.60 -8.97 -27.54
CA GLU A 657 17.78 -7.90 -26.98
C GLU A 657 16.29 -7.93 -27.41
N GLY A 658 15.91 -8.72 -28.42
CA GLY A 658 14.57 -8.69 -29.01
C GLY A 658 13.44 -8.88 -27.98
N SER A 659 13.48 -9.96 -27.20
CA SER A 659 12.45 -10.23 -26.18
C SER A 659 12.47 -9.21 -25.05
N LEU A 660 13.66 -8.74 -24.65
CA LEU A 660 13.81 -7.75 -23.58
C LEU A 660 13.33 -6.36 -24.00
N LYS A 661 13.52 -5.99 -25.26
CA LYS A 661 12.97 -4.76 -25.86
C LYS A 661 11.46 -4.74 -25.79
N TRP A 662 10.83 -5.82 -26.25
CA TRP A 662 9.38 -5.94 -26.24
C TRP A 662 8.85 -6.04 -24.81
N ALA A 663 9.53 -6.77 -23.92
CA ALA A 663 9.18 -6.81 -22.50
C ALA A 663 9.12 -5.41 -21.89
N PHE A 664 10.17 -4.60 -22.06
CA PHE A 664 10.21 -3.23 -21.54
C PHE A 664 9.04 -2.38 -22.01
N TRP A 665 8.79 -2.33 -23.33
CA TRP A 665 7.74 -1.48 -23.89
C TRP A 665 6.35 -1.97 -23.56
N LEU A 666 6.09 -3.28 -23.66
CA LEU A 666 4.78 -3.85 -23.37
C LEU A 666 4.43 -3.70 -21.88
N ILE A 667 5.38 -3.86 -20.97
CA ILE A 667 5.14 -3.59 -19.54
C ILE A 667 4.75 -2.12 -19.31
N ASN A 668 5.49 -1.16 -19.88
CA ASN A 668 5.18 0.26 -19.69
C ASN A 668 3.87 0.70 -20.37
N ILE A 669 3.64 0.26 -21.62
CA ILE A 669 2.43 0.57 -22.38
C ILE A 669 1.22 -0.11 -21.73
N GLY A 670 1.35 -1.36 -21.30
CA GLY A 670 0.28 -2.09 -20.61
C GLY A 670 -0.11 -1.43 -19.30
N LEU A 671 0.87 -1.03 -18.48
CA LEU A 671 0.64 -0.28 -17.24
C LEU A 671 -0.06 1.06 -17.50
N ALA A 672 0.39 1.83 -18.49
CA ALA A 672 -0.26 3.08 -18.86
C ALA A 672 -1.69 2.85 -19.39
N ALA A 673 -1.87 1.85 -20.26
CA ALA A 673 -3.15 1.55 -20.89
C ALA A 673 -4.20 1.08 -19.87
N MET A 674 -3.87 0.15 -18.97
CA MET A 674 -4.83 -0.34 -17.97
C MET A 674 -5.31 0.79 -17.06
N VAL A 675 -4.43 1.75 -16.75
CA VAL A 675 -4.77 2.89 -15.91
C VAL A 675 -5.57 3.94 -16.67
N LEU A 676 -5.10 4.41 -17.82
CA LEU A 676 -5.71 5.54 -18.53
C LEU A 676 -7.03 5.17 -19.21
N ILE A 677 -7.18 3.92 -19.66
CA ILE A 677 -8.38 3.47 -20.38
C ILE A 677 -9.47 3.00 -19.41
N SER A 678 -9.10 2.49 -18.23
CA SER A 678 -10.04 1.84 -17.31
C SER A 678 -10.03 2.45 -15.91
N VAL A 679 -8.96 2.21 -15.13
CA VAL A 679 -8.97 2.45 -13.68
C VAL A 679 -9.16 3.94 -13.34
N LEU A 680 -8.51 4.84 -14.09
CA LEU A 680 -8.62 6.28 -13.88
C LEU A 680 -10.01 6.83 -14.26
N PRO A 681 -10.57 6.56 -15.45
CA PRO A 681 -11.95 6.94 -15.75
C PRO A 681 -12.97 6.46 -14.72
N VAL A 682 -12.85 5.20 -14.26
CA VAL A 682 -13.72 4.64 -13.22
C VAL A 682 -13.55 5.41 -11.90
N GLY A 683 -12.31 5.65 -11.46
CA GLY A 683 -12.03 6.39 -10.24
C GLY A 683 -12.56 7.83 -10.27
N LEU A 684 -12.43 8.52 -11.40
CA LEU A 684 -12.97 9.88 -11.56
C LEU A 684 -14.50 9.89 -11.56
N ALA A 685 -15.14 8.93 -12.23
CA ALA A 685 -16.60 8.79 -12.21
C ALA A 685 -17.11 8.50 -10.79
N GLN A 686 -16.44 7.60 -10.05
CA GLN A 686 -16.74 7.36 -8.64
C GLN A 686 -16.54 8.61 -7.78
N THR A 687 -15.50 9.40 -8.04
CA THR A 687 -15.25 10.64 -7.31
C THR A 687 -16.39 11.63 -7.50
N ILE A 688 -16.88 11.80 -8.74
CA ILE A 688 -18.03 12.65 -9.04
C ILE A 688 -19.28 12.14 -8.31
N ALA A 689 -19.51 10.83 -8.30
CA ALA A 689 -20.62 10.20 -7.59
C ALA A 689 -20.53 10.42 -6.06
N SER A 690 -19.33 10.28 -5.50
CA SER A 690 -19.03 10.47 -4.07
C SER A 690 -19.30 11.90 -3.63
N VAL A 691 -18.87 12.90 -4.42
CA VAL A 691 -19.14 14.32 -4.15
C VAL A 691 -20.64 14.64 -4.24
N LYS A 692 -21.35 14.07 -5.22
CA LYS A 692 -22.76 14.40 -5.47
C LYS A 692 -23.71 13.72 -4.47
N HIS A 693 -23.53 12.42 -4.25
CA HIS A 693 -24.47 11.56 -3.55
C HIS A 693 -23.92 11.01 -2.22
N GLY A 694 -22.60 10.85 -2.10
CA GLY A 694 -21.94 10.26 -0.94
C GLY A 694 -21.15 8.99 -1.30
N LEU A 695 -20.26 8.57 -0.41
CA LEU A 695 -19.37 7.42 -0.65
C LEU A 695 -20.15 6.11 -0.81
N TRP A 696 -21.25 5.95 -0.06
CA TRP A 696 -22.12 4.77 -0.10
C TRP A 696 -22.59 4.48 -1.54
N TYR A 697 -22.94 5.51 -2.30
CA TYR A 697 -23.42 5.38 -3.67
C TYR A 697 -22.27 5.12 -4.65
N ALA A 698 -21.14 5.82 -4.51
CA ALA A 698 -19.97 5.60 -5.37
C ALA A 698 -19.38 4.18 -5.27
N ARG A 699 -19.70 3.47 -4.18
CA ARG A 699 -19.25 2.11 -3.87
C ARG A 699 -20.37 1.06 -3.95
N SER A 700 -21.58 1.43 -4.36
CA SER A 700 -22.70 0.48 -4.48
C SER A 700 -22.62 -0.33 -5.78
N ALA A 701 -23.24 -1.51 -5.78
CA ALA A 701 -23.42 -2.31 -6.99
C ALA A 701 -24.21 -1.53 -8.07
N GLU A 702 -25.24 -0.76 -7.64
CA GLU A 702 -26.04 0.08 -8.54
C GLU A 702 -25.18 1.02 -9.39
N PHE A 703 -24.16 1.65 -8.81
CA PHE A 703 -23.26 2.53 -9.56
C PHE A 703 -22.25 1.73 -10.40
N LEU A 704 -21.63 0.71 -9.81
CA LEU A 704 -20.55 -0.06 -10.46
C LEU A 704 -21.02 -0.94 -11.63
N ASP A 705 -22.30 -1.30 -11.65
CA ASP A 705 -22.92 -2.10 -12.71
C ASP A 705 -23.58 -1.25 -13.80
N THR A 706 -23.51 0.08 -13.71
CA THR A 706 -23.96 0.94 -14.81
C THR A 706 -23.21 0.61 -16.11
N PRO A 707 -23.87 0.67 -17.29
CA PRO A 707 -23.28 0.23 -18.55
C PRO A 707 -21.94 0.90 -18.88
N ILE A 708 -21.80 2.19 -18.55
CA ILE A 708 -20.58 2.95 -18.82
C ILE A 708 -19.42 2.50 -17.92
N ILE A 709 -19.66 2.26 -16.63
CA ILE A 709 -18.64 1.80 -15.69
C ILE A 709 -18.22 0.36 -16.02
N SER A 710 -19.19 -0.51 -16.32
CA SER A 710 -18.91 -1.87 -16.78
C SER A 710 -18.07 -1.88 -18.06
N THR A 711 -18.36 -1.00 -19.03
CA THR A 711 -17.56 -0.85 -20.26
C THR A 711 -16.11 -0.46 -19.93
N PHE A 712 -15.88 0.54 -19.07
CA PHE A 712 -14.52 0.92 -18.67
C PHE A 712 -13.80 -0.22 -17.97
N ARG A 713 -14.46 -0.98 -17.09
CA ARG A 713 -13.88 -2.15 -16.41
C ARG A 713 -13.48 -3.25 -17.40
N TRP A 714 -14.32 -3.55 -18.38
CA TRP A 714 -14.00 -4.49 -19.46
C TRP A 714 -12.82 -4.05 -20.32
N MET A 715 -12.73 -2.76 -20.66
CA MET A 715 -11.62 -2.24 -21.47
C MET A 715 -10.24 -2.39 -20.80
N ARG A 716 -10.19 -2.69 -19.49
CA ARG A 716 -8.95 -3.03 -18.79
C ARG A 716 -8.21 -4.20 -19.43
N ILE A 717 -8.93 -5.16 -20.02
CA ILE A 717 -8.36 -6.38 -20.63
C ILE A 717 -7.28 -6.07 -21.67
N PHE A 718 -7.39 -4.96 -22.40
CA PHE A 718 -6.40 -4.55 -23.39
C PHE A 718 -5.06 -4.20 -22.73
N GLY A 719 -5.09 -3.37 -21.69
CA GLY A 719 -3.89 -3.00 -20.93
C GLY A 719 -3.30 -4.21 -20.22
N ASP A 720 -4.14 -5.00 -19.56
CA ASP A 720 -3.72 -6.19 -18.80
C ASP A 720 -3.07 -7.26 -19.71
N THR A 721 -3.62 -7.49 -20.92
CA THR A 721 -3.06 -8.45 -21.89
C THR A 721 -1.69 -7.99 -22.40
N ILE A 722 -1.55 -6.71 -22.73
CA ILE A 722 -0.27 -6.11 -23.15
C ILE A 722 0.77 -6.25 -22.03
N PHE A 723 0.38 -5.92 -20.80
CA PHE A 723 1.24 -6.02 -19.63
C PHE A 723 1.70 -7.46 -19.35
N ALA A 724 0.75 -8.41 -19.40
CA ALA A 724 1.03 -9.83 -19.19
C ALA A 724 1.98 -10.38 -20.26
N ALA A 725 1.77 -10.03 -21.55
CA ALA A 725 2.67 -10.41 -22.63
C ALA A 725 4.09 -9.87 -22.42
N GLY A 726 4.23 -8.61 -22.00
CA GLY A 726 5.52 -8.02 -21.67
C GLY A 726 6.24 -8.77 -20.55
N THR A 727 5.50 -9.17 -19.51
CA THR A 727 6.08 -9.88 -18.38
C THR A 727 6.43 -11.34 -18.70
N LEU A 728 5.65 -12.02 -19.54
CA LEU A 728 5.99 -13.33 -20.08
C LEU A 728 7.29 -13.29 -20.90
N LEU A 729 7.49 -12.23 -21.70
CA LEU A 729 8.73 -12.03 -22.45
C LEU A 729 9.94 -11.75 -21.55
N LEU A 730 9.74 -11.02 -20.43
CA LEU A 730 10.78 -10.85 -19.41
C LEU A 730 11.16 -12.20 -18.80
N ALA A 731 10.17 -13.00 -18.42
CA ALA A 731 10.42 -14.33 -17.84
C ALA A 731 11.13 -15.25 -18.84
N TRP A 732 10.66 -15.28 -20.10
CA TRP A 732 11.31 -15.98 -21.19
C TRP A 732 12.77 -15.56 -21.35
N PHE A 733 13.05 -14.26 -21.26
CA PHE A 733 14.41 -13.74 -21.33
C PHE A 733 15.29 -14.26 -20.19
N VAL A 734 14.84 -14.12 -18.95
CA VAL A 734 15.58 -14.49 -17.75
C VAL A 734 15.85 -16.00 -17.68
N PHE A 735 14.85 -16.83 -17.94
CA PHE A 735 15.05 -18.28 -18.01
C PHE A 735 15.96 -18.69 -19.18
N GLY A 736 15.86 -17.99 -20.30
CA GLY A 736 16.71 -18.21 -21.47
C GLY A 736 18.19 -17.93 -21.26
N LEU A 737 18.56 -17.10 -20.28
CA LEU A 737 19.96 -16.85 -19.93
C LEU A 737 20.63 -18.11 -19.38
N LYS A 738 19.87 -18.99 -18.72
CA LYS A 738 20.37 -20.26 -18.17
C LYS A 738 20.55 -21.32 -19.27
N THR A 739 19.59 -21.42 -20.18
CA THR A 739 19.54 -22.45 -21.23
C THR A 739 20.29 -22.05 -22.50
N GLY A 740 20.60 -20.77 -22.66
CA GLY A 740 21.44 -20.25 -23.73
C GLY A 740 20.68 -19.73 -24.96
N TRP A 741 19.35 -19.81 -25.02
CA TRP A 741 18.61 -19.37 -26.21
C TRP A 741 18.46 -17.85 -26.33
N THR A 742 18.65 -17.08 -25.24
CA THR A 742 18.62 -15.60 -25.24
C THR A 742 20.00 -14.96 -25.34
N ILE A 743 21.05 -15.75 -25.55
CA ILE A 743 22.42 -15.26 -25.73
C ILE A 743 22.94 -15.63 -27.12
N ARG A 744 23.82 -14.80 -27.68
CA ARG A 744 24.70 -15.17 -28.78
C ARG A 744 26.03 -15.60 -28.15
N LYS A 745 26.47 -16.81 -28.51
CA LYS A 745 27.78 -17.33 -28.12
C LYS A 745 28.88 -16.62 -28.89
#